data_AF-A0A2R4W294-F1
#
_entry.id   AF-A0A2R4W294-F1
#
_cell.length_a   1.000
_cell.length_b   1.000
_cell.length_c   1.000
_cell.angle_alpha   90.00
_cell.angle_beta   90.00
_cell.angle_gamma   90.00
#
_symmetry.space_group_name_H-M   'P 1'
#
loop_
_entity.id
_entity.type
_entity.pdbx_description
1 polymer ?
#
loop_
_entity_poly.entity_id
_entity_poly.type
_entity_poly.pdbx_seq_one_letter_code
_entity_poly.pdbx_strand_id
1 'polypeptide(L)'
;MELDFYYGKDKKERESFVIYHLRDRLLYGRKILFERTISGFIDPLEVESYLNKLYREVCSDILKFCIIEARGEGFPEEDICIAAVGGFGRCEMAPYSDIDLVFLSQNEEGPFLDNVLKRGYRLLSDIFFGIDLEVGYSFRTTEIKHIDHITRTSFLDSNIISGDNNIFQEFKRNFWNRLNLAEFIFVKLSEREIASQKFGDNPYLLSPNLKECRGGLRDYHTFKWIFQSRYALSNCSIAKDVENTYILDKDDINRLESSYRFLRKIRILLHIMARKRQDYLSKNYQPRLAEFLGYKNSVEFMKELIYYLENISEISSRGIKKILQEGFQISSCFSIKGNSITYQYDSPIQIFRFDFIRAFEYKSLYDLELSVNLEEEFIKQRSKLKPNDETMNVFLKILKNGKNKASILRNMQSLGLLEILIPETRGIFYTLPEDPMHEFTIGEHTMVMIETLEMFERGDFGQEIAEIFNSLSNPLVLYLAALFHDIAKLKNSENHDIEGAKIFSNWAKKTRLDQNTINNVSFIIANHLQMVRTSRLRDLHREETIEEFAQLVSDTERLKNLYLISYADLYSLSKKKPSPISIYQLNELFKKSQSNLLRPASKTDFKDVFKKNIKKNLPNKDEINLYIDNMPATYLMNIPQEIIAFHLDLISRLKNETPQVYFEESINKDFSKVTIATYEIEGLLWKIAAVFYAHNLDIHTAELYKFSTKPPVVINEIWTTFKNKPVPEFLAQSVQKDLRDTLSLKRDIFELLRQKNKDIEFPVKLFNVNCLNNISPKSTVIEIIAEDRHGLLYRLTQTLSSLGLYIQTAKISTWEGRAEDAFYITKENNLKLSEQECQEYLKKIVYHI
;
A
#
# COMPACT_ATOMS: atom_id res chain seq x y z
N MET A 1 -5.89 -29.10 49.15
CA MET A 1 -7.29 -29.17 49.60
C MET A 1 -7.53 -30.56 50.15
N GLU A 2 -7.91 -30.67 51.42
CA GLU A 2 -8.41 -31.95 51.97
C GLU A 2 -9.83 -32.18 51.43
N LEU A 3 -10.08 -33.38 50.91
CA LEU A 3 -11.31 -33.72 50.17
C LEU A 3 -12.55 -33.83 51.09
N ASP A 4 -12.35 -34.00 52.39
CA ASP A 4 -13.42 -34.28 53.34
C ASP A 4 -14.33 -33.07 53.62
N PHE A 5 -13.85 -31.84 53.36
CA PHE A 5 -14.63 -30.60 53.57
C PHE A 5 -15.73 -30.35 52.52
N TYR A 6 -15.82 -31.19 51.48
CA TYR A 6 -16.71 -31.01 50.33
C TYR A 6 -18.01 -31.83 50.40
N TYR A 7 -18.08 -32.85 51.25
CA TYR A 7 -19.28 -33.69 51.41
C TYR A 7 -20.41 -32.90 52.12
N GLY A 8 -21.51 -32.66 51.39
CA GLY A 8 -22.76 -32.09 51.93
C GLY A 8 -23.11 -30.67 51.47
N LYS A 9 -22.21 -29.93 50.80
CA LYS A 9 -22.48 -28.59 50.26
C LYS A 9 -23.03 -28.60 48.84
N ASP A 10 -23.78 -27.57 48.47
CA ASP A 10 -24.28 -27.40 47.11
C ASP A 10 -23.16 -27.02 46.12
N LYS A 11 -23.41 -27.17 44.81
CA LYS A 11 -22.41 -26.94 43.77
C LYS A 11 -21.91 -25.49 43.71
N LYS A 12 -22.79 -24.50 43.95
CA LYS A 12 -22.42 -23.08 43.95
C LYS A 12 -21.58 -22.74 45.18
N GLU A 13 -21.93 -23.28 46.35
CA GLU A 13 -21.15 -23.09 47.59
C GLU A 13 -19.72 -23.63 47.44
N ARG A 14 -19.55 -24.81 46.83
CA ARG A 14 -18.23 -25.39 46.55
C ARG A 14 -17.41 -24.52 45.59
N GLU A 15 -18.02 -24.05 44.50
CA GLU A 15 -17.36 -23.15 43.54
C GLU A 15 -16.97 -21.80 44.18
N SER A 16 -17.86 -21.17 44.96
CA SER A 16 -17.57 -19.91 45.67
C SER A 16 -16.44 -20.05 46.69
N PHE A 17 -16.38 -21.17 47.42
CA PHE A 17 -15.30 -21.46 48.36
C PHE A 17 -13.96 -21.63 47.64
N VAL A 18 -13.92 -22.33 46.51
CA VAL A 18 -12.70 -22.52 45.70
C VAL A 18 -12.19 -21.18 45.16
N ILE A 19 -13.09 -20.33 44.63
CA ILE A 19 -12.71 -18.98 44.16
C ILE A 19 -12.12 -18.16 45.29
N TYR A 20 -12.77 -18.11 46.45
CA TYR A 20 -12.29 -17.35 47.62
C TYR A 20 -10.91 -17.84 48.08
N HIS A 21 -10.77 -19.15 48.33
CA HIS A 21 -9.54 -19.72 48.90
C HIS A 21 -8.34 -19.60 47.96
N LEU A 22 -8.51 -19.87 46.66
CA LEU A 22 -7.41 -19.78 45.70
C LEU A 22 -7.04 -18.31 45.39
N ARG A 23 -8.02 -17.39 45.35
CA ARG A 23 -7.74 -15.95 45.21
C ARG A 23 -7.02 -15.38 46.43
N ASP A 24 -7.43 -15.75 47.64
CA ASP A 24 -6.78 -15.32 48.88
C ASP A 24 -5.32 -15.81 48.97
N ARG A 25 -5.08 -17.09 48.64
CA ARG A 25 -3.73 -17.67 48.51
C ARG A 25 -2.85 -16.89 47.53
N LEU A 26 -3.40 -16.46 46.39
CA LEU A 26 -2.68 -15.64 45.42
C LEU A 26 -2.38 -14.23 45.95
N LEU A 27 -3.36 -13.56 46.56
CA LEU A 27 -3.21 -12.21 47.15
C LEU A 27 -2.14 -12.21 48.24
N TYR A 28 -2.27 -13.12 49.21
CA TYR A 28 -1.37 -13.25 50.34
C TYR A 28 0.05 -13.64 49.90
N GLY A 29 0.17 -14.62 48.99
CA GLY A 29 1.45 -15.06 48.43
C GLY A 29 2.18 -13.95 47.68
N ARG A 30 1.49 -13.22 46.79
CA ARG A 30 2.06 -12.07 46.05
C ARG A 30 2.44 -10.94 47.00
N LYS A 31 1.58 -10.60 47.97
CA LYS A 31 1.85 -9.53 48.95
C LYS A 31 3.15 -9.78 49.71
N ILE A 32 3.29 -10.95 50.35
CA ILE A 32 4.49 -11.30 51.12
C ILE A 32 5.74 -11.29 50.22
N LEU A 33 5.63 -11.86 49.02
CA LEU A 33 6.74 -11.94 48.08
C LEU A 33 7.24 -10.54 47.68
N PHE A 34 6.33 -9.63 47.33
CA PHE A 34 6.70 -8.28 46.92
C PHE A 34 7.21 -7.44 48.10
N GLU A 35 6.59 -7.54 49.28
CA GLU A 35 7.07 -6.86 50.50
C GLU A 35 8.49 -7.33 50.86
N ARG A 36 8.75 -8.65 50.86
CA ARG A 36 10.10 -9.19 51.13
C ARG A 36 11.13 -8.83 50.07
N THR A 37 10.73 -8.73 48.80
CA THR A 37 11.62 -8.26 47.72
C THR A 37 11.99 -6.79 47.92
N ILE A 38 11.02 -5.91 48.20
CA ILE A 38 11.29 -4.47 48.49
C ILE A 38 12.14 -4.30 49.75
N SER A 39 12.02 -5.21 50.72
CA SER A 39 12.87 -5.21 51.93
C SER A 39 14.23 -5.88 51.75
N GLY A 40 14.58 -6.33 50.53
CA GLY A 40 15.89 -6.95 50.24
C GLY A 40 16.09 -8.38 50.76
N PHE A 41 15.05 -9.04 51.28
CA PHE A 41 15.14 -10.41 51.80
C PHE A 41 15.08 -11.51 50.71
N ILE A 42 14.68 -11.15 49.49
CA ILE A 42 14.52 -12.07 48.35
C ILE A 42 15.16 -11.41 47.13
N ASP A 43 16.08 -12.09 46.43
CA ASP A 43 16.60 -11.56 45.16
C ASP A 43 15.46 -11.48 44.13
N PRO A 44 15.33 -10.40 43.34
CA PRO A 44 14.19 -10.25 42.45
C PRO A 44 14.04 -11.38 41.43
N LEU A 45 15.11 -12.10 41.04
CA LEU A 45 14.98 -13.25 40.13
C LEU A 45 14.31 -14.47 40.79
N GLU A 46 14.36 -14.60 42.12
CA GLU A 46 13.62 -15.66 42.82
C GLU A 46 12.11 -15.44 42.76
N VAL A 47 11.66 -14.18 42.61
CA VAL A 47 10.24 -13.82 42.46
C VAL A 47 9.60 -14.58 41.30
N GLU A 48 10.30 -14.73 40.17
CA GLU A 48 9.80 -15.52 39.04
C GLU A 48 9.58 -16.99 39.43
N SER A 49 10.49 -17.59 40.19
CA SER A 49 10.35 -18.99 40.65
C SER A 49 9.16 -19.15 41.60
N TYR A 50 9.03 -18.26 42.60
CA TYR A 50 7.93 -18.30 43.56
C TYR A 50 6.57 -18.03 42.90
N LEU A 51 6.46 -17.06 41.99
CA LEU A 51 5.24 -16.81 41.24
C LEU A 51 4.87 -17.98 40.33
N ASN A 52 5.85 -18.55 39.62
CA ASN A 52 5.60 -19.72 38.77
C ASN A 52 5.09 -20.91 39.57
N LYS A 53 5.71 -21.22 40.72
CA LYS A 53 5.23 -22.28 41.61
C LYS A 53 3.80 -22.00 42.08
N LEU A 54 3.54 -20.81 42.62
CA LEU A 54 2.23 -20.41 43.14
C LEU A 54 1.13 -20.48 42.06
N TYR A 55 1.38 -19.96 40.86
CA TYR A 55 0.41 -19.95 39.78
C TYR A 55 0.19 -21.37 39.21
N ARG A 56 1.24 -22.19 39.10
CA ARG A 56 1.13 -23.60 38.68
C ARG A 56 0.32 -24.44 39.66
N GLU A 57 0.54 -24.26 40.95
CA GLU A 57 -0.24 -24.94 41.99
C GLU A 57 -1.73 -24.56 41.89
N VAL A 58 -2.05 -23.26 41.77
CA VAL A 58 -3.44 -22.81 41.60
C VAL A 58 -4.09 -23.34 40.31
N CYS A 59 -3.39 -23.30 39.18
CA CYS A 59 -3.90 -23.86 37.92
C CYS A 59 -4.11 -25.39 37.99
N SER A 60 -3.24 -26.12 38.71
CA SER A 60 -3.41 -27.56 38.97
C SER A 60 -4.62 -27.82 39.87
N ASP A 61 -4.79 -27.06 40.96
CA ASP A 61 -5.92 -27.18 41.88
C ASP A 61 -7.25 -26.87 41.17
N ILE A 62 -7.29 -25.86 40.28
CA ILE A 62 -8.45 -25.55 39.43
C ILE A 62 -8.76 -26.71 38.47
N LEU A 63 -7.77 -27.25 37.75
CA LEU A 63 -8.01 -28.36 36.81
C LEU A 63 -8.56 -29.59 37.53
N LYS A 64 -7.96 -29.97 38.67
CA LYS A 64 -8.42 -31.10 39.50
C LYS A 64 -9.85 -30.90 39.97
N PHE A 65 -10.20 -29.72 40.48
CA PHE A 65 -11.56 -29.41 40.89
C PHE A 65 -12.55 -29.47 39.70
N CYS A 66 -12.17 -28.95 38.53
CA CYS A 66 -13.00 -29.03 37.32
C CYS A 66 -13.27 -30.47 36.89
N ILE A 67 -12.26 -31.33 36.92
CA ILE A 67 -12.36 -32.77 36.60
C ILE A 67 -13.28 -33.48 37.60
N ILE A 68 -13.09 -33.27 38.91
CA ILE A 68 -13.94 -33.88 39.96
C ILE A 68 -15.42 -33.49 39.78
N GLU A 69 -15.71 -32.19 39.62
CA GLU A 69 -17.06 -31.65 39.40
C GLU A 69 -17.65 -31.96 38.01
N ALA A 70 -16.90 -32.62 37.13
CA ALA A 70 -17.35 -33.09 35.82
C ALA A 70 -17.51 -34.63 35.75
N ARG A 71 -16.81 -35.40 36.59
CA ARG A 71 -16.88 -36.88 36.59
C ARG A 71 -18.06 -37.46 37.38
N GLY A 72 -18.33 -36.96 38.59
CA GLY A 72 -19.18 -37.69 39.55
C GLY A 72 -18.55 -39.02 40.01
N GLU A 73 -19.33 -39.89 40.65
CA GLU A 73 -18.83 -41.17 41.18
C GLU A 73 -18.70 -42.24 40.06
N GLY A 74 -17.53 -42.28 39.40
CA GLY A 74 -17.00 -43.51 38.78
C GLY A 74 -16.74 -43.51 37.27
N PHE A 75 -15.64 -42.85 36.82
CA PHE A 75 -15.01 -43.09 35.51
C PHE A 75 -13.49 -42.75 35.52
N PRO A 76 -12.63 -43.53 34.82
CA PRO A 76 -11.26 -43.18 34.43
C PRO A 76 -11.18 -42.74 32.94
N GLU A 77 -10.11 -42.15 32.37
CA GLU A 77 -8.85 -41.59 32.89
C GLU A 77 -8.75 -40.05 32.60
N GLU A 78 -7.55 -39.46 32.59
CA GLU A 78 -7.30 -38.01 32.41
C GLU A 78 -7.11 -37.59 30.94
N ASP A 79 -8.16 -37.64 30.11
CA ASP A 79 -8.15 -37.22 28.68
C ASP A 79 -7.91 -35.69 28.45
N ILE A 80 -7.36 -34.97 29.42
CA ILE A 80 -7.07 -33.53 29.32
C ILE A 80 -5.83 -33.15 30.16
N CYS A 81 -5.04 -32.21 29.64
CA CYS A 81 -4.03 -31.51 30.44
C CYS A 81 -4.05 -30.01 30.22
N ILE A 82 -3.46 -29.27 31.15
CA ILE A 82 -3.25 -27.82 31.06
C ILE A 82 -1.75 -27.52 31.04
N ALA A 83 -1.32 -26.72 30.07
CA ALA A 83 0.05 -26.28 29.90
C ALA A 83 0.15 -24.76 29.92
N ALA A 84 1.25 -24.27 30.49
CA ALA A 84 1.64 -22.87 30.40
C ALA A 84 2.30 -22.61 29.05
N VAL A 85 2.10 -21.43 28.46
CA VAL A 85 2.79 -21.00 27.24
C VAL A 85 3.45 -19.62 27.45
N GLY A 86 4.25 -19.16 26.48
CA GLY A 86 4.86 -17.83 26.54
C GLY A 86 5.73 -17.60 27.79
N GLY A 87 5.53 -16.47 28.47
CA GLY A 87 6.31 -16.12 29.68
C GLY A 87 6.10 -17.09 30.85
N PHE A 88 4.90 -17.64 30.98
CA PHE A 88 4.58 -18.62 32.01
C PHE A 88 5.18 -19.99 31.69
N GLY A 89 5.17 -20.37 30.42
CA GLY A 89 5.79 -21.62 29.92
C GLY A 89 7.31 -21.67 30.15
N ARG A 90 8.02 -20.55 29.92
CA ARG A 90 9.47 -20.43 30.18
C ARG A 90 9.86 -20.30 31.66
N CYS A 91 8.89 -20.16 32.57
CA CYS A 91 9.10 -19.81 33.98
C CYS A 91 9.76 -18.43 34.22
N GLU A 92 9.26 -17.38 33.55
CA GLU A 92 9.85 -16.01 33.52
C GLU A 92 8.78 -14.94 33.82
N MET A 93 8.00 -15.19 34.86
CA MET A 93 6.81 -14.39 35.19
C MET A 93 7.19 -13.15 36.01
N ALA A 94 7.24 -11.98 35.37
CA ALA A 94 7.29 -10.72 36.10
C ALA A 94 5.94 -10.46 36.81
N PRO A 95 5.92 -9.82 38.00
CA PRO A 95 4.77 -9.68 38.93
C PRO A 95 3.39 -9.27 38.42
N TYR A 96 3.34 -8.60 37.27
CA TYR A 96 2.12 -8.15 36.59
C TYR A 96 2.22 -8.45 35.09
N SER A 97 2.69 -9.65 34.74
CA SER A 97 2.61 -10.18 33.38
C SER A 97 1.41 -11.09 33.26
N ASP A 98 0.80 -11.04 32.08
CA ASP A 98 -0.31 -11.87 31.62
C ASP A 98 0.03 -13.37 31.76
N ILE A 99 -0.96 -14.19 32.12
CA ILE A 99 -0.81 -15.63 32.32
C ILE A 99 -1.41 -16.36 31.11
N ASP A 100 -0.56 -16.94 30.26
CA ASP A 100 -1.00 -17.66 29.06
C ASP A 100 -1.08 -19.18 29.27
N LEU A 101 -2.22 -19.77 28.92
CA LEU A 101 -2.58 -21.17 29.13
C LEU A 101 -3.10 -21.84 27.85
N VAL A 102 -2.86 -23.14 27.73
CA VAL A 102 -3.53 -24.00 26.74
C VAL A 102 -4.05 -25.27 27.43
N PHE A 103 -5.33 -25.56 27.20
CA PHE A 103 -5.94 -26.85 27.50
C PHE A 103 -5.78 -27.76 26.28
N LEU A 104 -5.31 -28.98 26.51
CA LEU A 104 -5.04 -29.97 25.49
C LEU A 104 -5.84 -31.25 25.74
N SER A 105 -6.42 -31.82 24.69
CA SER A 105 -7.08 -33.14 24.71
C SER A 105 -6.81 -33.88 23.40
N GLN A 106 -7.06 -35.19 23.35
CA GLN A 106 -7.16 -35.94 22.08
C GLN A 106 -8.53 -35.75 21.41
N ASN A 107 -9.58 -35.51 22.20
CA ASN A 107 -10.96 -35.38 21.71
C ASN A 107 -11.28 -33.92 21.34
N GLU A 108 -11.99 -33.67 20.23
CA GLU A 108 -12.45 -32.33 19.86
C GLU A 108 -13.71 -31.89 20.64
N GLU A 109 -14.57 -32.83 21.02
CA GLU A 109 -15.87 -32.57 21.67
C GLU A 109 -16.21 -33.64 22.72
N GLY A 110 -17.08 -33.31 23.68
CA GLY A 110 -17.69 -34.30 24.59
C GLY A 110 -18.23 -33.68 25.88
N PRO A 111 -19.32 -34.20 26.50
CA PRO A 111 -19.95 -33.59 27.66
C PRO A 111 -19.02 -33.39 28.88
N PHE A 112 -18.05 -34.28 29.08
CA PHE A 112 -17.02 -34.13 30.11
C PHE A 112 -16.08 -32.95 29.80
N LEU A 113 -15.48 -32.95 28.61
CA LEU A 113 -14.56 -31.92 28.13
C LEU A 113 -15.20 -30.52 28.17
N ASP A 114 -16.43 -30.41 27.65
CA ASP A 114 -17.25 -29.19 27.69
C ASP A 114 -17.39 -28.62 29.12
N ASN A 115 -17.71 -29.48 30.08
CA ASN A 115 -17.89 -29.07 31.48
C ASN A 115 -16.58 -28.65 32.13
N VAL A 116 -15.47 -29.36 31.85
CA VAL A 116 -14.13 -29.01 32.36
C VAL A 116 -13.66 -27.67 31.79
N LEU A 117 -13.78 -27.46 30.47
CA LEU A 117 -13.39 -26.21 29.81
C LEU A 117 -14.24 -25.03 30.30
N LYS A 118 -15.58 -25.13 30.23
CA LYS A 118 -16.49 -24.05 30.65
C LYS A 118 -16.31 -23.66 32.12
N ARG A 119 -16.10 -24.64 33.01
CA ARG A 119 -15.82 -24.37 34.44
C ARG A 119 -14.41 -23.80 34.63
N GLY A 120 -13.41 -24.38 33.98
CA GLY A 120 -12.01 -23.96 34.07
C GLY A 120 -11.82 -22.51 33.63
N TYR A 121 -12.39 -22.12 32.50
CA TYR A 121 -12.36 -20.74 32.00
C TYR A 121 -12.96 -19.73 32.98
N ARG A 122 -14.15 -20.01 33.53
CA ARG A 122 -14.78 -19.14 34.53
C ARG A 122 -13.92 -19.06 35.80
N LEU A 123 -13.46 -20.18 36.36
CA LEU A 123 -12.67 -20.18 37.59
C LEU A 123 -11.32 -19.48 37.41
N LEU A 124 -10.61 -19.71 36.29
CA LEU A 124 -9.38 -19.00 35.97
C LEU A 124 -9.62 -17.49 35.89
N SER A 125 -10.66 -17.07 35.16
CA SER A 125 -11.04 -15.66 35.04
C SER A 125 -11.36 -15.05 36.41
N ASP A 126 -12.29 -15.65 37.16
CA ASP A 126 -12.72 -15.15 38.48
C ASP A 126 -11.53 -15.07 39.47
N ILE A 127 -10.67 -16.08 39.52
CA ILE A 127 -9.57 -16.15 40.49
C ILE A 127 -8.47 -15.13 40.17
N PHE A 128 -8.04 -15.03 38.90
CA PHE A 128 -6.91 -14.17 38.52
C PHE A 128 -7.31 -12.72 38.18
N PHE A 129 -8.50 -12.49 37.61
CA PHE A 129 -9.00 -11.12 37.42
C PHE A 129 -9.22 -10.41 38.77
N GLY A 130 -9.65 -11.16 39.78
CA GLY A 130 -9.79 -10.66 41.16
C GLY A 130 -8.48 -10.28 41.86
N ILE A 131 -7.33 -10.35 41.17
CA ILE A 131 -6.01 -9.88 41.64
C ILE A 131 -5.29 -9.01 40.58
N ASP A 132 -6.03 -8.41 39.65
CA ASP A 132 -5.53 -7.57 38.56
C ASP A 132 -4.51 -8.29 37.64
N LEU A 133 -4.75 -9.57 37.33
CA LEU A 133 -3.99 -10.33 36.33
C LEU A 133 -4.90 -10.80 35.19
N GLU A 134 -4.49 -10.51 33.96
CA GLU A 134 -5.12 -11.04 32.75
C GLU A 134 -4.67 -12.49 32.52
N VAL A 135 -5.63 -13.36 32.16
CA VAL A 135 -5.36 -14.76 31.81
C VAL A 135 -5.77 -14.98 30.36
N GLY A 136 -4.78 -15.20 29.50
CA GLY A 136 -5.00 -15.77 28.18
C GLY A 136 -5.19 -17.27 28.29
N TYR A 137 -6.25 -17.81 27.70
CA TYR A 137 -6.42 -19.26 27.60
C TYR A 137 -6.91 -19.69 26.21
N SER A 138 -6.57 -20.91 25.83
CA SER A 138 -7.03 -21.53 24.59
C SER A 138 -7.29 -23.02 24.78
N PHE A 139 -8.07 -23.63 23.89
CA PHE A 139 -8.20 -25.09 23.77
C PHE A 139 -7.67 -25.54 22.41
N ARG A 140 -6.93 -26.66 22.39
CA ARG A 140 -6.44 -27.31 21.16
C ARG A 140 -6.48 -28.83 21.34
N THR A 141 -6.64 -29.55 20.24
CA THR A 141 -6.33 -30.98 20.19
C THR A 141 -4.84 -31.23 19.93
N THR A 142 -4.39 -32.46 20.14
CA THR A 142 -3.03 -32.90 19.80
C THR A 142 -2.75 -32.78 18.29
N GLU A 143 -3.76 -32.94 17.44
CA GLU A 143 -3.68 -32.71 15.99
C GLU A 143 -3.87 -31.23 15.61
N ILE A 144 -2.81 -30.44 15.71
CA ILE A 144 -2.91 -28.98 15.51
C ILE A 144 -3.09 -28.60 14.03
N LYS A 145 -4.34 -28.58 13.53
CA LYS A 145 -4.72 -28.38 12.12
C LYS A 145 -4.16 -27.08 11.51
N HIS A 146 -4.33 -25.94 12.19
CA HIS A 146 -3.78 -24.65 11.77
C HIS A 146 -3.22 -23.86 12.98
N ILE A 147 -2.13 -23.13 12.76
CA ILE A 147 -1.47 -22.30 13.78
C ILE A 147 -0.96 -21.00 13.16
N ASP A 148 -1.42 -19.85 13.67
CA ASP A 148 -0.86 -18.53 13.36
C ASP A 148 0.55 -18.35 13.97
N HIS A 149 1.31 -17.36 13.49
CA HIS A 149 2.70 -17.17 13.90
C HIS A 149 2.89 -16.81 15.38
N ILE A 150 1.90 -16.13 16.00
CA ILE A 150 1.95 -15.74 17.43
C ILE A 150 1.82 -17.01 18.28
N THR A 151 0.79 -17.82 17.99
CA THR A 151 0.55 -19.10 18.64
C THR A 151 1.71 -20.10 18.43
N ARG A 152 2.32 -20.16 17.23
CA ARG A 152 3.52 -21.01 17.01
C ARG A 152 4.66 -20.64 17.96
N THR A 153 4.86 -19.34 18.19
CA THR A 153 5.93 -18.85 19.06
C THR A 153 5.66 -19.20 20.53
N SER A 154 4.42 -19.05 20.99
CA SER A 154 4.06 -19.40 22.37
C SER A 154 4.19 -20.90 22.66
N PHE A 155 3.99 -21.75 21.65
CA PHE A 155 4.07 -23.22 21.76
C PHE A 155 5.49 -23.79 21.83
N LEU A 156 6.50 -23.11 21.26
CA LEU A 156 7.92 -23.45 21.50
C LEU A 156 8.24 -23.46 22.99
N ASP A 157 7.72 -22.46 23.69
CA ASP A 157 7.88 -22.24 25.13
C ASP A 157 6.91 -23.04 26.01
N SER A 158 6.02 -23.86 25.42
CA SER A 158 4.99 -24.53 26.22
C SER A 158 5.57 -25.56 27.20
N ASN A 159 4.95 -25.65 28.38
CA ASN A 159 5.39 -26.51 29.48
C ASN A 159 4.16 -26.97 30.31
N ILE A 160 3.99 -28.28 30.48
CA ILE A 160 2.84 -28.86 31.20
C ILE A 160 2.77 -28.39 32.66
N ILE A 161 1.55 -28.15 33.16
CA ILE A 161 1.26 -27.80 34.56
C ILE A 161 0.64 -29.00 35.29
N SER A 162 -0.40 -29.63 34.72
CA SER A 162 -1.20 -30.67 35.37
C SER A 162 -2.05 -31.44 34.34
N GLY A 163 -2.46 -32.67 34.66
CA GLY A 163 -3.19 -33.58 33.77
C GLY A 163 -2.25 -34.53 33.01
N ASP A 164 -2.77 -35.25 32.01
CA ASP A 164 -1.98 -36.26 31.31
C ASP A 164 -0.80 -35.67 30.50
N ASN A 165 0.38 -36.18 30.79
CA ASN A 165 1.62 -35.84 30.10
C ASN A 165 1.69 -36.47 28.70
N ASN A 166 1.05 -37.60 28.43
CA ASN A 166 1.11 -38.23 27.09
C ASN A 166 0.49 -37.32 26.04
N ILE A 167 -0.69 -36.73 26.32
CA ILE A 167 -1.33 -35.70 25.50
C ILE A 167 -0.38 -34.53 25.21
N PHE A 168 0.36 -34.05 26.22
CA PHE A 168 1.31 -32.94 26.05
C PHE A 168 2.52 -33.33 25.18
N GLN A 169 3.06 -34.54 25.34
CA GLN A 169 4.17 -35.02 24.50
C GLN A 169 3.72 -35.25 23.05
N GLU A 170 2.50 -35.78 22.85
CA GLU A 170 1.90 -35.95 21.52
C GLU A 170 1.71 -34.60 20.81
N PHE A 171 1.15 -33.62 21.51
CA PHE A 171 1.03 -32.23 21.05
C PHE A 171 2.39 -31.63 20.68
N LYS A 172 3.42 -31.75 21.54
CA LYS A 172 4.78 -31.25 21.23
C LYS A 172 5.36 -31.91 19.97
N ARG A 173 5.23 -33.23 19.82
CA ARG A 173 5.68 -33.97 18.64
C ARG A 173 4.97 -33.49 17.37
N ASN A 174 3.65 -33.36 17.42
CA ASN A 174 2.84 -32.92 16.29
C ASN A 174 3.11 -31.45 15.91
N PHE A 175 3.38 -30.59 16.89
CA PHE A 175 3.85 -29.22 16.68
C PHE A 175 5.18 -29.18 15.93
N TRP A 176 6.20 -29.90 16.42
CA TRP A 176 7.53 -29.95 15.81
C TRP A 176 7.50 -30.48 14.38
N ASN A 177 6.72 -31.54 14.12
CA ASN A 177 6.57 -32.13 12.78
C ASN A 177 5.90 -31.17 11.76
N ARG A 178 5.16 -30.16 12.22
CA ARG A 178 4.46 -29.18 11.37
C ARG A 178 5.17 -27.81 11.30
N LEU A 179 6.27 -27.60 12.03
CA LEU A 179 6.98 -26.33 12.07
C LEU A 179 7.84 -26.13 10.81
N ASN A 180 7.38 -25.28 9.89
CA ASN A 180 8.23 -24.82 8.78
C ASN A 180 9.32 -23.89 9.31
N LEU A 181 10.57 -24.36 9.29
CA LEU A 181 11.73 -23.65 9.83
C LEU A 181 11.99 -22.30 9.14
N ALA A 182 11.90 -22.26 7.80
CA ALA A 182 12.16 -21.04 7.03
C ALA A 182 11.11 -19.97 7.35
N GLU A 183 9.83 -20.34 7.23
CA GLU A 183 8.69 -19.48 7.55
C GLU A 183 8.78 -18.95 8.98
N PHE A 184 9.13 -19.80 9.95
CA PHE A 184 9.30 -19.37 11.34
C PHE A 184 10.44 -18.35 11.50
N ILE A 185 11.63 -18.63 10.95
CA ILE A 185 12.80 -17.73 11.08
C ILE A 185 12.50 -16.35 10.49
N PHE A 186 12.08 -16.26 9.21
CA PHE A 186 11.89 -14.96 8.56
C PHE A 186 10.72 -14.17 9.15
N VAL A 187 9.68 -14.83 9.67
CA VAL A 187 8.64 -14.15 10.45
C VAL A 187 9.18 -13.62 11.78
N LYS A 188 10.04 -14.35 12.51
CA LYS A 188 10.68 -13.81 13.73
C LYS A 188 11.61 -12.62 13.42
N LEU A 189 12.30 -12.61 12.28
CA LEU A 189 13.16 -11.49 11.88
C LEU A 189 12.33 -10.24 11.54
N SER A 190 11.33 -10.37 10.66
CA SER A 190 10.44 -9.26 10.29
C SER A 190 9.63 -8.71 11.48
N GLU A 191 9.19 -9.54 12.42
CA GLU A 191 8.59 -9.06 13.68
C GLU A 191 9.55 -8.16 14.49
N ARG A 192 10.86 -8.45 14.48
CA ARG A 192 11.86 -7.62 15.17
C ARG A 192 12.18 -6.33 14.42
N GLU A 193 12.11 -6.32 13.09
CA GLU A 193 12.24 -5.09 12.28
C GLU A 193 11.02 -4.15 12.46
N ILE A 194 9.80 -4.70 12.49
CA ILE A 194 8.60 -3.91 12.80
C ILE A 194 8.67 -3.39 14.25
N ALA A 195 9.16 -4.19 15.18
CA ALA A 195 9.35 -3.76 16.57
C ALA A 195 10.44 -2.68 16.72
N SER A 196 11.55 -2.76 15.99
CA SER A 196 12.63 -1.76 16.08
C SER A 196 12.18 -0.38 15.59
N GLN A 197 11.40 -0.33 14.50
CA GLN A 197 10.77 0.91 14.01
C GLN A 197 9.86 1.57 15.07
N LYS A 198 9.20 0.78 15.92
CA LYS A 198 8.26 1.28 16.94
C LYS A 198 8.89 1.57 18.31
N PHE A 199 9.88 0.77 18.72
CA PHE A 199 10.45 0.78 20.07
C PHE A 199 11.90 1.29 20.15
N GLY A 200 12.48 1.67 19.01
CA GLY A 200 13.87 2.12 18.87
C GLY A 200 14.77 1.03 18.30
N ASP A 201 15.61 1.44 17.36
CA ASP A 201 16.48 0.58 16.53
C ASP A 201 17.87 0.30 17.13
N ASN A 202 18.22 1.02 18.19
CA ASN A 202 19.52 0.95 18.87
C ASN A 202 19.35 0.84 20.40
N PRO A 203 20.33 0.25 21.13
CA PRO A 203 20.23 0.02 22.57
C PRO A 203 20.42 1.29 23.43
N TYR A 204 20.84 2.42 22.85
CA TYR A 204 21.31 3.61 23.57
C TYR A 204 20.17 4.56 24.02
N LEU A 205 19.02 4.00 24.41
CA LEU A 205 17.83 4.77 24.75
C LEU A 205 17.84 5.24 26.21
N LEU A 206 17.53 6.53 26.45
CA LEU A 206 17.41 7.09 27.80
C LEU A 206 16.12 6.70 28.55
N SER A 207 15.20 5.99 27.89
CA SER A 207 13.97 5.44 28.49
C SER A 207 13.53 4.17 27.73
N PRO A 208 14.30 3.07 27.84
CA PRO A 208 14.10 1.88 27.03
C PRO A 208 12.82 1.11 27.42
N ASN A 209 12.26 0.38 26.45
CA ASN A 209 11.30 -0.68 26.73
C ASN A 209 12.08 -1.99 26.94
N LEU A 210 12.24 -2.41 28.19
CA LEU A 210 13.09 -3.55 28.59
C LEU A 210 12.69 -4.87 27.91
N LYS A 211 11.46 -4.97 27.41
CA LYS A 211 10.94 -6.14 26.71
C LYS A 211 11.21 -6.08 25.20
N GLU A 212 10.76 -5.01 24.53
CA GLU A 212 10.64 -4.98 23.07
C GLU A 212 11.68 -4.11 22.33
N CYS A 213 12.42 -3.20 22.99
CA CYS A 213 13.42 -2.37 22.31
C CYS A 213 14.60 -3.21 21.78
N ARG A 214 15.47 -2.59 20.98
CA ARG A 214 16.75 -3.21 20.61
C ARG A 214 17.57 -3.52 21.87
N GLY A 215 18.10 -4.73 21.97
CA GLY A 215 18.77 -5.24 23.17
C GLY A 215 17.82 -5.72 24.28
N GLY A 216 16.51 -5.53 24.14
CA GLY A 216 15.52 -5.98 25.12
C GLY A 216 15.40 -7.51 25.18
N LEU A 217 14.63 -8.00 26.16
CA LEU A 217 14.39 -9.44 26.37
C LEU A 217 13.94 -10.17 25.09
N ARG A 218 13.21 -9.50 24.20
CA ARG A 218 12.74 -10.08 22.94
C ARG A 218 13.86 -10.42 21.95
N ASP A 219 14.97 -9.68 21.92
CA ASP A 219 16.10 -10.03 21.05
C ASP A 219 16.76 -11.34 21.50
N TYR A 220 16.93 -11.52 22.82
CA TYR A 220 17.37 -12.77 23.41
C TYR A 220 16.40 -13.93 23.10
N HIS A 221 15.09 -13.71 23.29
CA HIS A 221 14.07 -14.73 22.98
C HIS A 221 14.06 -15.09 21.48
N THR A 222 14.18 -14.12 20.57
CA THR A 222 14.22 -14.38 19.14
C THR A 222 15.45 -15.22 18.75
N PHE A 223 16.64 -14.92 19.27
CA PHE A 223 17.81 -15.77 19.06
C PHE A 223 17.59 -17.18 19.63
N LYS A 224 17.08 -17.29 20.86
CA LYS A 224 16.75 -18.57 21.50
C LYS A 224 15.79 -19.40 20.65
N TRP A 225 14.69 -18.82 20.18
CA TRP A 225 13.67 -19.54 19.39
C TRP A 225 14.17 -19.95 18.01
N ILE A 226 14.95 -19.10 17.33
CA ILE A 226 15.59 -19.44 16.05
C ILE A 226 16.56 -20.61 16.23
N PHE A 227 17.43 -20.55 17.26
CA PHE A 227 18.35 -21.63 17.61
C PHE A 227 17.59 -22.93 17.96
N GLN A 228 16.63 -22.85 18.87
CA GLN A 228 15.78 -23.95 19.30
C GLN A 228 15.08 -24.63 18.11
N SER A 229 14.59 -23.84 17.16
CA SER A 229 13.93 -24.33 15.95
C SER A 229 14.90 -24.98 14.97
N ARG A 230 16.09 -24.39 14.78
CA ARG A 230 17.14 -24.89 13.88
C ARG A 230 17.67 -26.27 14.28
N TYR A 231 17.69 -26.56 15.57
CA TYR A 231 18.18 -27.84 16.14
C TYR A 231 17.07 -28.73 16.73
N ALA A 232 15.79 -28.40 16.49
CA ALA A 232 14.61 -29.16 16.95
C ALA A 232 14.59 -29.47 18.47
N LEU A 233 15.08 -28.54 19.29
CA LEU A 233 15.26 -28.75 20.73
C LEU A 233 13.93 -28.50 21.47
N SER A 234 13.35 -29.54 22.07
CA SER A 234 12.07 -29.37 22.79
C SER A 234 12.17 -28.50 24.05
N ASN A 235 13.35 -28.44 24.69
CA ASN A 235 13.65 -27.58 25.84
C ASN A 235 15.04 -26.97 25.68
N CYS A 236 15.15 -25.75 25.14
CA CYS A 236 16.46 -25.11 24.94
C CYS A 236 16.92 -24.25 26.13
N SER A 237 18.21 -24.33 26.44
CA SER A 237 18.98 -23.53 27.38
C SER A 237 20.23 -23.00 26.66
N ILE A 238 20.32 -21.68 26.41
CA ILE A 238 21.45 -21.09 25.67
C ILE A 238 22.80 -21.44 26.34
N ALA A 239 22.89 -21.30 27.67
CA ALA A 239 24.04 -21.71 28.49
C ALA A 239 24.51 -23.18 28.37
N LYS A 240 23.75 -24.08 27.72
CA LYS A 240 24.09 -25.51 27.59
C LYS A 240 24.14 -25.99 26.15
N ASP A 241 23.18 -25.57 25.33
CA ASP A 241 23.00 -26.11 23.99
C ASP A 241 23.87 -25.37 22.96
N VAL A 242 24.04 -24.06 23.12
CA VAL A 242 24.79 -23.22 22.16
C VAL A 242 26.29 -23.50 22.23
N GLU A 243 26.84 -23.79 23.42
CA GLU A 243 28.27 -24.09 23.62
C GLU A 243 28.75 -25.25 22.74
N ASN A 244 27.86 -26.20 22.41
CA ASN A 244 28.17 -27.38 21.59
C ASN A 244 28.07 -27.14 20.07
N THR A 245 27.70 -25.94 19.61
CA THR A 245 27.43 -25.64 18.19
C THR A 245 28.40 -24.67 17.52
N TYR A 246 29.36 -24.09 18.26
CA TYR A 246 30.27 -23.04 17.78
C TYR A 246 29.59 -21.72 17.30
N ILE A 247 28.27 -21.59 17.45
CA ILE A 247 27.53 -20.37 17.12
C ILE A 247 27.95 -19.21 18.02
N LEU A 248 28.06 -19.42 19.33
CA LEU A 248 28.66 -18.47 20.26
C LEU A 248 29.81 -19.15 20.99
N ASP A 249 30.82 -18.37 21.39
CA ASP A 249 31.83 -18.86 22.32
C ASP A 249 31.36 -18.76 23.77
N LYS A 250 32.18 -19.25 24.70
CA LYS A 250 31.82 -19.32 26.12
C LYS A 250 31.75 -17.93 26.78
N ASP A 251 32.52 -16.95 26.31
CA ASP A 251 32.46 -15.58 26.86
C ASP A 251 31.19 -14.88 26.41
N ASP A 252 30.85 -14.99 25.13
CA ASP A 252 29.58 -14.52 24.57
C ASP A 252 28.37 -15.10 25.30
N ILE A 253 28.36 -16.42 25.55
CA ILE A 253 27.28 -17.09 26.27
C ILE A 253 27.16 -16.53 27.70
N ASN A 254 28.27 -16.36 28.41
CA ASN A 254 28.28 -15.80 29.76
C ASN A 254 27.83 -14.32 29.79
N ARG A 255 28.28 -13.50 28.83
CA ARG A 255 27.86 -12.10 28.66
C ARG A 255 26.37 -12.02 28.34
N LEU A 256 25.87 -12.85 27.44
CA LEU A 256 24.46 -12.87 27.05
C LEU A 256 23.54 -13.29 28.20
N GLU A 257 23.87 -14.37 28.91
CA GLU A 257 23.07 -14.89 30.03
C GLU A 257 23.11 -13.93 31.25
N SER A 258 24.26 -13.31 31.55
CA SER A 258 24.35 -12.29 32.61
C SER A 258 23.53 -11.03 32.28
N SER A 259 23.62 -10.54 31.04
CA SER A 259 22.78 -9.44 30.54
C SER A 259 21.30 -9.77 30.64
N TYR A 260 20.92 -10.97 30.22
CA TYR A 260 19.54 -11.46 30.24
C TYR A 260 18.96 -11.52 31.66
N ARG A 261 19.75 -12.05 32.61
CA ARG A 261 19.41 -12.06 34.04
C ARG A 261 19.29 -10.65 34.61
N PHE A 262 20.16 -9.73 34.23
CA PHE A 262 20.08 -8.33 34.67
C PHE A 262 18.77 -7.68 34.21
N LEU A 263 18.44 -7.75 32.91
CA LEU A 263 17.19 -7.18 32.38
C LEU A 263 15.94 -7.76 33.06
N ARG A 264 15.91 -9.07 33.34
CA ARG A 264 14.81 -9.70 34.11
C ARG A 264 14.70 -9.11 35.52
N LYS A 265 15.82 -8.99 36.25
CA LYS A 265 15.87 -8.37 37.59
C LYS A 265 15.31 -6.94 37.57
N ILE A 266 15.71 -6.12 36.60
CA ILE A 266 15.19 -4.73 36.46
C ILE A 266 13.69 -4.74 36.15
N ARG A 267 13.23 -5.58 35.21
CA ARG A 267 11.82 -5.67 34.82
C ARG A 267 10.91 -6.09 35.98
N ILE A 268 11.35 -7.05 36.79
CA ILE A 268 10.63 -7.50 38.00
C ILE A 268 10.48 -6.34 38.99
N LEU A 269 11.58 -5.67 39.33
CA LEU A 269 11.57 -4.53 40.25
C LEU A 269 10.69 -3.39 39.74
N LEU A 270 10.78 -3.06 38.45
CA LEU A 270 9.96 -2.03 37.82
C LEU A 270 8.46 -2.35 37.91
N HIS A 271 8.07 -3.60 37.69
CA HIS A 271 6.69 -4.08 37.89
C HIS A 271 6.23 -3.94 39.36
N ILE A 272 7.06 -4.34 40.33
CA ILE A 272 6.74 -4.21 41.77
C ILE A 272 6.58 -2.74 42.16
N MET A 273 7.52 -1.88 41.77
CA MET A 273 7.52 -0.45 42.10
C MET A 273 6.37 0.30 41.44
N ALA A 274 5.99 -0.07 40.21
CA ALA A 274 4.86 0.52 39.50
C ALA A 274 3.49 -0.02 39.97
N ARG A 275 3.46 -1.17 40.66
CA ARG A 275 2.26 -1.93 41.07
C ARG A 275 1.32 -2.27 39.90
N LYS A 276 1.88 -2.42 38.70
CA LYS A 276 1.18 -2.78 37.47
C LYS A 276 2.18 -3.26 36.43
N ARG A 277 1.68 -3.74 35.28
CA ARG A 277 2.51 -4.02 34.11
C ARG A 277 3.25 -2.75 33.67
N GLN A 278 4.58 -2.79 33.65
CA GLN A 278 5.41 -1.66 33.28
C GLN A 278 6.71 -2.14 32.64
N ASP A 279 6.71 -2.21 31.30
CA ASP A 279 7.88 -2.65 30.52
C ASP A 279 8.79 -1.45 30.11
N TYR A 280 8.32 -0.20 30.23
CA TYR A 280 9.09 1.03 29.94
C TYR A 280 9.77 1.62 31.18
N LEU A 281 11.10 1.77 31.12
CA LEU A 281 11.89 2.43 32.16
C LEU A 281 11.90 3.96 31.97
N SER A 282 10.84 4.63 32.43
CA SER A 282 10.79 6.10 32.41
C SER A 282 11.75 6.73 33.44
N LYS A 283 12.17 7.97 33.17
CA LYS A 283 13.13 8.73 34.00
C LYS A 283 12.75 8.79 35.50
N ASN A 284 11.46 8.73 35.83
CA ASN A 284 10.98 8.78 37.21
C ASN A 284 11.29 7.51 38.03
N TYR A 285 11.46 6.35 37.38
CA TYR A 285 11.81 5.10 38.05
C TYR A 285 13.32 4.90 38.19
N GLN A 286 14.13 5.56 37.34
CA GLN A 286 15.59 5.36 37.29
C GLN A 286 16.30 5.68 38.62
N PRO A 287 16.01 6.78 39.35
CA PRO A 287 16.62 7.03 40.65
C PRO A 287 16.24 6.00 41.71
N ARG A 288 14.98 5.57 41.75
CA ARG A 288 14.47 4.58 42.73
C ARG A 288 15.07 3.20 42.51
N LEU A 289 15.21 2.78 41.24
CA LEU A 289 15.89 1.52 40.90
C LEU A 289 17.39 1.60 41.19
N ALA A 290 18.03 2.74 40.90
CA ALA A 290 19.44 2.95 41.22
C ALA A 290 19.72 2.85 42.73
N GLU A 291 18.93 3.56 43.55
CA GLU A 291 19.00 3.50 45.02
C GLU A 291 18.77 2.07 45.54
N PHE A 292 17.69 1.41 45.10
CA PHE A 292 17.36 0.04 45.52
C PHE A 292 18.46 -0.98 45.17
N LEU A 293 19.14 -0.81 44.04
CA LEU A 293 20.21 -1.70 43.58
C LEU A 293 21.60 -1.31 44.13
N GLY A 294 21.71 -0.24 44.92
CA GLY A 294 22.96 0.20 45.55
C GLY A 294 23.88 1.07 44.68
N TYR A 295 23.39 1.63 43.58
CA TYR A 295 24.14 2.58 42.74
C TYR A 295 24.20 3.97 43.37
N LYS A 296 25.26 4.73 43.07
CA LYS A 296 25.43 6.10 43.60
C LYS A 296 24.42 7.08 43.02
N ASN A 297 23.94 6.83 41.80
CA ASN A 297 22.96 7.65 41.09
C ASN A 297 22.40 6.91 39.87
N SER A 298 21.33 7.48 39.27
CA SER A 298 20.70 6.94 38.07
C SER A 298 21.59 6.90 36.82
N VAL A 299 22.65 7.71 36.75
CA VAL A 299 23.56 7.72 35.58
C VAL A 299 24.49 6.51 35.60
N GLU A 300 24.99 6.11 36.78
CA GLU A 300 25.78 4.88 36.95
C GLU A 300 24.94 3.64 36.60
N PHE A 301 23.71 3.55 37.14
CA PHE A 301 22.75 2.50 36.81
C PHE A 301 22.41 2.44 35.30
N MET A 302 22.08 3.59 34.68
CA MET A 302 21.70 3.63 33.26
C MET A 302 22.87 3.26 32.34
N LYS A 303 24.12 3.56 32.71
CA LYS A 303 25.30 3.12 31.94
C LYS A 303 25.41 1.59 31.92
N GLU A 304 25.26 0.94 33.06
CA GLU A 304 25.32 -0.53 33.15
C GLU A 304 24.13 -1.20 32.45
N LEU A 305 22.92 -0.64 32.57
CA LEU A 305 21.76 -1.12 31.83
C LEU A 305 21.97 -1.03 30.31
N ILE A 306 22.52 0.08 29.81
CA ILE A 306 22.80 0.26 28.38
C ILE A 306 23.86 -0.74 27.90
N TYR A 307 24.91 -1.00 28.68
CA TYR A 307 25.90 -2.05 28.39
C TYR A 307 25.26 -3.45 28.27
N TYR A 308 24.32 -3.79 29.16
CA TYR A 308 23.61 -5.06 29.06
C TYR A 308 22.61 -5.14 27.90
N LEU A 309 21.96 -4.03 27.53
CA LEU A 309 21.15 -3.93 26.30
C LEU A 309 22.04 -4.11 25.05
N GLU A 310 23.21 -3.48 25.02
CA GLU A 310 24.18 -3.59 23.93
C GLU A 310 24.65 -5.05 23.73
N ASN A 311 25.08 -5.72 24.82
CA ASN A 311 25.46 -7.14 24.79
C ASN A 311 24.37 -8.03 24.19
N ILE A 312 23.11 -7.88 24.62
CA ILE A 312 22.00 -8.69 24.08
C ILE A 312 21.81 -8.40 22.59
N SER A 313 21.81 -7.12 22.18
CA SER A 313 21.65 -6.71 20.78
C SER A 313 22.76 -7.29 19.88
N GLU A 314 24.02 -7.12 20.29
CA GLU A 314 25.21 -7.54 19.55
C GLU A 314 25.28 -9.07 19.42
N ILE A 315 25.27 -9.77 20.56
CA ILE A 315 25.51 -11.22 20.62
C ILE A 315 24.34 -11.99 20.01
N SER A 316 23.08 -11.61 20.30
CA SER A 316 21.90 -12.27 19.72
C SER A 316 21.87 -12.12 18.20
N SER A 317 22.18 -10.93 17.68
CA SER A 317 22.22 -10.68 16.23
C SER A 317 23.34 -11.45 15.55
N ARG A 318 24.52 -11.53 16.19
CA ARG A 318 25.67 -12.29 15.68
C ARG A 318 25.41 -13.80 15.69
N GLY A 319 24.74 -14.32 16.72
CA GLY A 319 24.29 -15.71 16.78
C GLY A 319 23.28 -16.05 15.68
N ILE A 320 22.25 -15.22 15.50
CA ILE A 320 21.29 -15.36 14.38
C ILE A 320 22.00 -15.34 13.03
N LYS A 321 22.92 -14.38 12.81
CA LYS A 321 23.67 -14.26 11.55
C LYS A 321 24.51 -15.51 11.26
N LYS A 322 25.14 -16.11 12.27
CA LYS A 322 25.86 -17.39 12.12
C LYS A 322 24.93 -18.55 11.78
N ILE A 323 23.77 -18.68 12.42
CA ILE A 323 22.75 -19.69 12.08
C ILE A 323 22.33 -19.59 10.61
N LEU A 324 22.10 -18.36 10.13
CA LEU A 324 21.79 -18.12 8.72
C LEU A 324 22.98 -18.49 7.82
N GLN A 325 24.23 -18.18 8.21
CA GLN A 325 25.44 -18.49 7.45
C GLN A 325 25.74 -19.99 7.33
N GLU A 326 25.58 -20.78 8.40
CA GLU A 326 25.62 -22.25 8.33
C GLU A 326 24.57 -22.78 7.35
N GLY A 327 23.37 -22.21 7.46
CA GLY A 327 22.25 -22.48 6.58
C GLY A 327 21.43 -23.70 6.95
N PHE A 328 20.36 -23.90 6.19
CA PHE A 328 19.40 -24.98 6.38
C PHE A 328 18.65 -25.29 5.07
N GLN A 329 18.17 -26.51 4.96
CA GLN A 329 17.37 -26.97 3.82
C GLN A 329 15.96 -26.36 3.88
N ILE A 330 15.42 -25.98 2.73
CA ILE A 330 14.04 -25.46 2.58
C ILE A 330 13.20 -26.28 1.61
N SER A 331 13.83 -27.02 0.70
CA SER A 331 13.18 -28.02 -0.15
C SER A 331 14.16 -29.12 -0.54
N SER A 332 13.71 -30.11 -1.30
CA SER A 332 14.55 -31.17 -1.88
C SER A 332 15.67 -30.68 -2.82
N CYS A 333 15.63 -29.43 -3.30
CA CYS A 333 16.63 -28.85 -4.21
C CYS A 333 17.32 -27.58 -3.65
N PHE A 334 16.77 -26.96 -2.62
CA PHE A 334 17.16 -25.62 -2.19
C PHE A 334 17.46 -25.57 -0.70
N SER A 335 18.50 -24.80 -0.36
CA SER A 335 18.86 -24.43 1.00
C SER A 335 19.11 -22.93 1.08
N ILE A 336 18.97 -22.36 2.28
CA ILE A 336 19.30 -20.96 2.55
C ILE A 336 20.67 -20.92 3.19
N LYS A 337 21.54 -20.01 2.73
CA LYS A 337 22.84 -19.68 3.34
C LYS A 337 23.05 -18.16 3.32
N GLY A 338 23.28 -17.58 4.49
CA GLY A 338 23.31 -16.12 4.68
C GLY A 338 21.97 -15.51 4.26
N ASN A 339 22.02 -14.54 3.34
CA ASN A 339 20.85 -13.95 2.69
C ASN A 339 20.60 -14.51 1.28
N SER A 340 21.00 -15.75 1.01
CA SER A 340 20.90 -16.33 -0.34
C SER A 340 20.28 -17.73 -0.35
N ILE A 341 19.55 -18.03 -1.42
CA ILE A 341 19.06 -19.36 -1.76
C ILE A 341 20.10 -20.03 -2.64
N THR A 342 20.52 -21.23 -2.29
CA THR A 342 21.54 -21.99 -3.02
C THR A 342 21.05 -23.38 -3.41
N TYR A 343 21.49 -23.82 -4.59
CA TYR A 343 21.27 -25.18 -5.07
C TYR A 343 22.00 -26.19 -4.17
N GLN A 344 21.37 -27.34 -3.94
CA GLN A 344 21.97 -28.50 -3.30
C GLN A 344 22.48 -29.47 -4.37
N TYR A 345 23.80 -29.66 -4.48
CA TYR A 345 24.40 -30.45 -5.57
C TYR A 345 24.02 -31.95 -5.53
N ASP A 346 23.72 -32.49 -4.34
CA ASP A 346 23.28 -33.88 -4.16
C ASP A 346 21.81 -34.10 -4.61
N SER A 347 21.08 -33.03 -4.95
CA SER A 347 19.69 -33.12 -5.35
C SER A 347 19.52 -33.64 -6.79
N PRO A 348 18.54 -34.51 -7.06
CA PRO A 348 18.29 -35.01 -8.41
C PRO A 348 17.93 -33.88 -9.38
N ILE A 349 18.73 -33.73 -10.45
CA ILE A 349 18.57 -32.66 -11.44
C ILE A 349 17.20 -32.70 -12.16
N GLN A 350 16.53 -33.87 -12.17
CA GLN A 350 15.14 -33.97 -12.65
C GLN A 350 14.19 -33.13 -11.78
N ILE A 351 14.30 -33.21 -10.45
CA ILE A 351 13.43 -32.46 -9.52
C ILE A 351 13.66 -30.96 -9.71
N PHE A 352 14.91 -30.52 -9.83
CA PHE A 352 15.23 -29.12 -10.14
C PHE A 352 14.52 -28.64 -11.42
N ARG A 353 14.49 -29.46 -12.49
CA ARG A 353 13.80 -29.08 -13.74
C ARG A 353 12.27 -28.98 -13.62
N PHE A 354 11.65 -29.62 -12.63
CA PHE A 354 10.22 -29.46 -12.35
C PHE A 354 9.93 -28.26 -11.43
N ASP A 355 10.78 -28.05 -10.42
CA ASP A 355 10.57 -27.11 -9.30
C ASP A 355 11.39 -25.81 -9.37
N PHE A 356 12.07 -25.55 -10.50
CA PHE A 356 13.03 -24.43 -10.67
C PHE A 356 12.46 -23.07 -10.24
N ILE A 357 11.15 -22.85 -10.40
CA ILE A 357 10.47 -21.60 -10.07
C ILE A 357 10.35 -21.36 -8.54
N ARG A 358 10.42 -22.41 -7.71
CA ARG A 358 10.30 -22.26 -6.25
C ARG A 358 11.42 -21.43 -5.64
N ALA A 359 12.60 -21.37 -6.25
CA ALA A 359 13.66 -20.45 -5.83
C ALA A 359 13.17 -18.98 -5.86
N PHE A 360 12.36 -18.60 -6.86
CA PHE A 360 11.79 -17.26 -6.95
C PHE A 360 10.61 -17.06 -6.01
N GLU A 361 9.84 -18.11 -5.73
CA GLU A 361 8.82 -18.08 -4.67
C GLU A 361 9.47 -17.81 -3.30
N TYR A 362 10.55 -18.52 -2.97
CA TYR A 362 11.29 -18.31 -1.73
C TYR A 362 11.99 -16.94 -1.70
N LYS A 363 12.54 -16.45 -2.81
CA LYS A 363 13.05 -15.07 -2.93
C LYS A 363 11.95 -14.06 -2.61
N SER A 364 10.74 -14.25 -3.14
CA SER A 364 9.59 -13.36 -2.92
C SER A 364 9.04 -13.41 -1.49
N LEU A 365 9.01 -14.59 -0.87
CA LEU A 365 8.47 -14.79 0.48
C LEU A 365 9.42 -14.28 1.57
N TYR A 366 10.72 -14.44 1.38
CA TYR A 366 11.75 -14.24 2.42
C TYR A 366 12.75 -13.10 2.12
N ASP A 367 12.59 -12.41 0.99
CA ASP A 367 13.46 -11.33 0.50
C ASP A 367 14.95 -11.70 0.40
N LEU A 368 15.20 -12.85 -0.24
CA LEU A 368 16.51 -13.47 -0.38
C LEU A 368 17.11 -13.25 -1.77
N GLU A 369 18.43 -13.27 -1.87
CA GLU A 369 19.12 -13.33 -3.16
C GLU A 369 19.26 -14.76 -3.68
N LEU A 370 19.55 -14.90 -4.98
CA LEU A 370 20.01 -16.17 -5.53
C LEU A 370 21.53 -16.27 -5.34
N SER A 371 22.05 -17.45 -5.00
CA SER A 371 23.50 -17.66 -4.95
C SER A 371 24.06 -17.79 -6.38
N VAL A 372 25.31 -17.37 -6.59
CA VAL A 372 26.01 -17.50 -7.88
C VAL A 372 25.97 -18.96 -8.39
N ASN A 373 26.14 -19.93 -7.50
CA ASN A 373 26.06 -21.36 -7.82
C ASN A 373 24.68 -21.79 -8.34
N LEU A 374 23.61 -21.19 -7.83
CA LEU A 374 22.25 -21.44 -8.28
C LEU A 374 21.97 -20.76 -9.63
N GLU A 375 22.43 -19.52 -9.82
CA GLU A 375 22.36 -18.81 -11.11
C GLU A 375 23.10 -19.57 -12.23
N GLU A 376 24.30 -20.06 -11.94
CA GLU A 376 25.04 -20.93 -12.86
C GLU A 376 24.25 -22.18 -13.24
N GLU A 377 23.56 -22.82 -12.29
CA GLU A 377 22.79 -24.04 -12.57
C GLU A 377 21.53 -23.73 -13.39
N PHE A 378 20.86 -22.60 -13.16
CA PHE A 378 19.82 -22.10 -14.07
C PHE A 378 20.37 -21.93 -15.49
N ILE A 379 21.53 -21.27 -15.66
CA ILE A 379 22.15 -21.05 -16.97
C ILE A 379 22.51 -22.39 -17.66
N LYS A 380 23.03 -23.37 -16.91
CA LYS A 380 23.37 -24.72 -17.40
C LYS A 380 22.13 -25.53 -17.82
N GLN A 381 21.01 -25.41 -17.11
CA GLN A 381 19.80 -26.20 -17.36
C GLN A 381 18.76 -25.51 -18.25
N ARG A 382 18.83 -24.19 -18.50
CA ARG A 382 17.77 -23.40 -19.16
C ARG A 382 17.15 -24.02 -20.41
N SER A 383 17.95 -24.63 -21.29
CA SER A 383 17.50 -25.28 -22.53
C SER A 383 16.68 -26.57 -22.32
N LYS A 384 16.67 -27.11 -21.09
CA LYS A 384 15.97 -28.33 -20.67
C LYS A 384 14.80 -28.04 -19.72
N LEU A 385 14.67 -26.79 -19.22
CA LEU A 385 13.52 -26.36 -18.44
C LEU A 385 12.29 -26.22 -19.36
N LYS A 386 11.13 -26.61 -18.85
CA LYS A 386 9.84 -26.46 -19.54
C LYS A 386 8.78 -26.07 -18.51
N PRO A 387 7.87 -25.12 -18.83
CA PRO A 387 6.76 -24.83 -17.95
C PRO A 387 5.84 -26.06 -17.86
N ASN A 388 5.32 -26.30 -16.66
CA ASN A 388 4.21 -27.21 -16.40
C ASN A 388 3.16 -26.48 -15.53
N ASP A 389 2.02 -27.10 -15.30
CA ASP A 389 0.91 -26.53 -14.52
C ASP A 389 1.33 -26.04 -13.13
N GLU A 390 2.16 -26.80 -12.41
CA GLU A 390 2.64 -26.41 -11.07
C GLU A 390 3.59 -25.21 -11.16
N THR A 391 4.54 -25.24 -12.11
CA THR A 391 5.43 -24.12 -12.37
C THR A 391 4.66 -22.82 -12.68
N MET A 392 3.61 -22.93 -13.52
CA MET A 392 2.79 -21.79 -13.91
C MET A 392 1.92 -21.28 -12.76
N ASN A 393 1.39 -22.17 -11.92
CA ASN A 393 0.64 -21.77 -10.71
C ASN A 393 1.54 -21.00 -9.73
N VAL A 394 2.81 -21.41 -9.55
CA VAL A 394 3.76 -20.68 -8.70
C VAL A 394 4.11 -19.32 -9.31
N PHE A 395 4.32 -19.22 -10.62
CA PHE A 395 4.54 -17.93 -11.29
C PHE A 395 3.35 -16.96 -11.09
N LEU A 396 2.12 -17.42 -11.31
CA LEU A 396 0.91 -16.62 -11.07
C LEU A 396 0.74 -16.24 -9.59
N LYS A 397 1.15 -17.12 -8.65
CA LYS A 397 1.16 -16.84 -7.20
C LYS A 397 2.18 -15.76 -6.83
N ILE A 398 3.37 -15.76 -7.45
CA ILE A 398 4.39 -14.71 -7.27
C ILE A 398 3.83 -13.36 -7.74
N LEU A 399 3.22 -13.28 -8.93
CA LEU A 399 2.60 -12.04 -9.39
C LEU A 399 1.47 -11.57 -8.45
N LYS A 400 0.60 -12.48 -8.02
CA LYS A 400 -0.57 -12.13 -7.20
C LYS A 400 -0.19 -11.69 -5.77
N ASN A 401 0.66 -12.45 -5.08
CA ASN A 401 0.89 -12.32 -3.63
C ASN A 401 2.36 -12.05 -3.26
N GLY A 402 3.28 -12.13 -4.21
CA GLY A 402 4.72 -11.99 -3.95
C GLY A 402 5.14 -10.54 -3.71
N LYS A 403 6.24 -10.35 -2.97
CA LYS A 403 6.96 -9.07 -2.85
C LYS A 403 8.07 -8.97 -3.90
N ASN A 404 8.47 -7.74 -4.21
CA ASN A 404 9.60 -7.41 -5.09
C ASN A 404 9.46 -8.07 -6.48
N LYS A 405 8.23 -8.06 -7.01
CA LYS A 405 7.78 -8.71 -8.24
C LYS A 405 8.63 -8.27 -9.43
N ALA A 406 8.90 -6.97 -9.59
CA ALA A 406 9.71 -6.47 -10.68
C ALA A 406 11.18 -6.92 -10.60
N SER A 407 11.78 -6.91 -9.40
CA SER A 407 13.13 -7.43 -9.18
C SER A 407 13.24 -8.92 -9.53
N ILE A 408 12.23 -9.69 -9.10
CA ILE A 408 12.10 -11.13 -9.44
C ILE A 408 11.97 -11.35 -10.95
N LEU A 409 11.13 -10.56 -11.63
CA LEU A 409 10.94 -10.66 -13.08
C LEU A 409 12.21 -10.26 -13.85
N ARG A 410 12.96 -9.25 -13.40
CA ARG A 410 14.28 -8.91 -13.95
C ARG A 410 15.29 -10.06 -13.74
N ASN A 411 15.31 -10.73 -12.58
CA ASN A 411 16.12 -11.94 -12.38
C ASN A 411 15.67 -13.13 -13.26
N MET A 412 14.35 -13.34 -13.43
CA MET A 412 13.84 -14.34 -14.36
C MET A 412 14.25 -14.03 -15.80
N GLN A 413 14.27 -12.75 -16.20
CA GLN A 413 14.75 -12.34 -17.51
C GLN A 413 16.26 -12.55 -17.68
N SER A 414 17.10 -12.14 -16.72
CA SER A 414 18.56 -12.28 -16.83
C SER A 414 19.00 -13.75 -16.92
N LEU A 415 18.26 -14.66 -16.27
CA LEU A 415 18.47 -16.11 -16.34
C LEU A 415 17.77 -16.78 -17.55
N GLY A 416 17.01 -16.02 -18.36
CA GLY A 416 16.28 -16.50 -19.53
C GLY A 416 15.03 -17.33 -19.21
N LEU A 417 14.55 -17.30 -17.96
CA LEU A 417 13.38 -18.04 -17.48
C LEU A 417 12.06 -17.34 -17.83
N LEU A 418 12.05 -16.00 -17.93
CA LEU A 418 10.83 -15.27 -18.32
C LEU A 418 10.38 -15.68 -19.72
N GLU A 419 11.31 -15.84 -20.68
CA GLU A 419 11.04 -16.37 -22.03
C GLU A 419 10.67 -17.87 -22.07
N ILE A 420 10.80 -18.60 -20.96
CA ILE A 420 10.37 -20.01 -20.84
C ILE A 420 8.93 -20.07 -20.31
N LEU A 421 8.56 -19.14 -19.44
CA LEU A 421 7.20 -19.00 -18.88
C LEU A 421 6.26 -18.27 -19.85
N ILE A 422 6.77 -17.24 -20.54
CA ILE A 422 6.06 -16.44 -21.53
C ILE A 422 6.94 -16.37 -22.80
N PRO A 423 6.86 -17.36 -23.70
CA PRO A 423 7.67 -17.39 -24.93
C PRO A 423 7.58 -16.12 -25.79
N GLU A 424 6.45 -15.42 -25.70
CA GLU A 424 6.17 -14.19 -26.43
C GLU A 424 6.92 -12.94 -25.89
N THR A 425 7.59 -13.00 -24.73
CA THR A 425 8.47 -11.90 -24.25
C THR A 425 9.87 -11.94 -24.86
N ARG A 426 10.20 -12.93 -25.69
CA ARG A 426 11.55 -13.06 -26.28
C ARG A 426 11.93 -11.80 -27.06
N GLY A 427 13.01 -11.15 -26.60
CA GLY A 427 13.54 -9.93 -27.20
C GLY A 427 12.92 -8.62 -26.72
N ILE A 428 11.89 -8.62 -25.87
CA ILE A 428 11.18 -7.39 -25.44
C ILE A 428 12.11 -6.37 -24.76
N PHE A 429 13.09 -6.85 -23.99
CA PHE A 429 14.11 -6.02 -23.33
C PHE A 429 15.11 -5.34 -24.28
N TYR A 430 15.21 -5.80 -25.53
CA TYR A 430 16.05 -5.21 -26.57
C TYR A 430 15.23 -4.40 -27.58
N THR A 431 13.91 -4.33 -27.41
CA THR A 431 13.02 -3.62 -28.33
C THR A 431 12.97 -2.15 -27.94
N LEU A 432 13.35 -1.28 -28.87
CA LEU A 432 13.18 0.17 -28.72
C LEU A 432 11.70 0.51 -28.96
N PRO A 433 11.07 1.31 -28.08
CA PRO A 433 9.76 1.89 -28.36
C PRO A 433 9.86 2.90 -29.51
N GLU A 434 8.79 3.02 -30.30
CA GLU A 434 8.71 3.99 -31.40
C GLU A 434 8.52 5.43 -30.91
N ASP A 435 8.01 5.58 -29.69
CA ASP A 435 7.68 6.86 -29.07
C ASP A 435 8.91 7.42 -28.32
N PRO A 436 9.47 8.60 -28.70
CA PRO A 436 10.76 9.13 -28.20
C PRO A 436 10.80 9.53 -26.71
N MET A 437 9.77 9.14 -25.99
CA MET A 437 9.35 9.58 -24.66
C MET A 437 9.70 8.56 -23.58
N HIS A 438 9.86 7.31 -24.00
CA HIS A 438 10.37 6.24 -23.17
C HIS A 438 11.89 6.41 -23.02
N GLU A 439 12.38 6.65 -21.80
CA GLU A 439 13.82 6.58 -21.48
C GLU A 439 14.32 5.12 -21.41
N PHE A 440 13.42 4.15 -21.53
CA PHE A 440 13.63 2.72 -21.34
C PHE A 440 13.28 1.89 -22.60
N THR A 441 13.86 0.71 -22.74
CA THR A 441 13.37 -0.29 -23.70
C THR A 441 12.00 -0.82 -23.24
N ILE A 442 11.21 -1.41 -24.14
CA ILE A 442 9.84 -1.85 -23.82
C ILE A 442 9.82 -2.83 -22.64
N GLY A 443 10.77 -3.76 -22.59
CA GLY A 443 10.91 -4.68 -21.47
C GLY A 443 11.26 -4.00 -20.14
N GLU A 444 12.13 -2.98 -20.13
CA GLU A 444 12.47 -2.28 -18.89
C GLU A 444 11.35 -1.32 -18.45
N HIS A 445 10.68 -0.64 -19.39
CA HIS A 445 9.46 0.14 -19.12
C HIS A 445 8.39 -0.74 -18.44
N THR A 446 8.18 -1.97 -18.94
CA THR A 446 7.28 -2.95 -18.32
C THR A 446 7.67 -3.28 -16.87
N MET A 447 8.97 -3.36 -16.56
CA MET A 447 9.43 -3.60 -15.19
C MET A 447 9.22 -2.39 -14.28
N VAL A 448 9.52 -1.18 -14.75
CA VAL A 448 9.26 0.08 -14.00
C VAL A 448 7.75 0.27 -13.76
N MET A 449 6.90 -0.15 -14.71
CA MET A 449 5.45 -0.16 -14.55
C MET A 449 5.01 -1.09 -13.41
N ILE A 450 5.62 -2.29 -13.31
CA ILE A 450 5.35 -3.24 -12.23
C ILE A 450 5.86 -2.70 -10.89
N GLU A 451 7.03 -2.05 -10.84
CA GLU A 451 7.52 -1.35 -9.63
C GLU A 451 6.54 -0.27 -9.18
N THR A 452 5.96 0.46 -10.12
CA THR A 452 4.96 1.50 -9.85
C THR A 452 3.66 0.92 -9.27
N LEU A 453 3.22 -0.25 -9.78
CA LEU A 453 2.09 -0.99 -9.18
C LEU A 453 2.43 -1.50 -7.76
N GLU A 454 3.64 -1.98 -7.51
CA GLU A 454 4.09 -2.37 -6.16
C GLU A 454 4.16 -1.16 -5.20
N MET A 455 4.49 0.03 -5.71
CA MET A 455 4.43 1.29 -4.96
C MET A 455 2.99 1.70 -4.63
N PHE A 456 2.01 1.42 -5.50
CA PHE A 456 0.58 1.61 -5.17
C PHE A 456 0.13 0.65 -4.06
N GLU A 457 0.53 -0.61 -4.14
CA GLU A 457 0.25 -1.65 -3.15
C GLU A 457 0.80 -1.30 -1.75
N ARG A 458 1.99 -0.66 -1.69
CA ARG A 458 2.58 -0.13 -0.44
C ARG A 458 2.00 1.20 0.04
N GLY A 459 1.28 1.93 -0.82
CA GLY A 459 0.74 3.25 -0.53
C GLY A 459 1.74 4.42 -0.70
N ASP A 460 2.85 4.20 -1.40
CA ASP A 460 3.91 5.21 -1.64
C ASP A 460 3.39 6.44 -2.43
N PHE A 461 2.26 6.29 -3.13
CA PHE A 461 1.56 7.33 -3.90
C PHE A 461 0.44 8.06 -3.15
N GLY A 462 0.26 7.76 -1.85
CA GLY A 462 -0.77 8.36 -1.01
C GLY A 462 -2.08 7.54 -0.94
N GLN A 463 -2.93 7.92 0.01
CA GLN A 463 -4.06 7.12 0.46
C GLN A 463 -5.12 6.87 -0.63
N GLU A 464 -5.43 7.85 -1.48
CA GLU A 464 -6.45 7.71 -2.54
C GLU A 464 -6.09 6.58 -3.53
N ILE A 465 -4.83 6.51 -3.99
CA ILE A 465 -4.36 5.44 -4.89
C ILE A 465 -4.31 4.09 -4.17
N ALA A 466 -3.83 4.09 -2.92
CA ALA A 466 -3.78 2.86 -2.10
C ALA A 466 -5.18 2.28 -1.86
N GLU A 467 -6.19 3.11 -1.60
CA GLU A 467 -7.58 2.67 -1.42
C GLU A 467 -8.18 2.13 -2.72
N ILE A 468 -7.93 2.79 -3.86
CA ILE A 468 -8.38 2.30 -5.16
C ILE A 468 -7.76 0.93 -5.45
N PHE A 469 -6.44 0.75 -5.26
CA PHE A 469 -5.73 -0.51 -5.48
C PHE A 469 -6.21 -1.63 -4.54
N ASN A 470 -6.31 -1.34 -3.23
CA ASN A 470 -6.77 -2.33 -2.24
C ASN A 470 -8.26 -2.67 -2.37
N SER A 471 -9.04 -1.87 -3.10
CA SER A 471 -10.45 -2.15 -3.41
C SER A 471 -10.68 -3.03 -4.64
N LEU A 472 -9.60 -3.52 -5.29
CA LEU A 472 -9.68 -4.43 -6.43
C LEU A 472 -9.98 -5.85 -5.99
N SER A 473 -10.78 -6.56 -6.79
CA SER A 473 -11.13 -7.97 -6.56
C SER A 473 -9.96 -8.93 -6.81
N ASN A 474 -9.07 -8.61 -7.76
CA ASN A 474 -7.95 -9.48 -8.12
C ASN A 474 -6.76 -8.68 -8.72
N PRO A 475 -5.81 -8.20 -7.89
CA PRO A 475 -4.63 -7.44 -8.35
C PRO A 475 -3.75 -8.14 -9.41
N LEU A 476 -3.84 -9.48 -9.52
CA LEU A 476 -3.19 -10.24 -10.60
C LEU A 476 -3.58 -9.74 -12.01
N VAL A 477 -4.79 -9.18 -12.17
CA VAL A 477 -5.26 -8.59 -13.43
C VAL A 477 -4.35 -7.43 -13.85
N LEU A 478 -3.97 -6.55 -12.93
CA LEU A 478 -3.05 -5.44 -13.21
C LEU A 478 -1.66 -5.93 -13.58
N TYR A 479 -1.09 -6.84 -12.80
CA TYR A 479 0.27 -7.33 -13.04
C TYR A 479 0.39 -8.12 -14.36
N LEU A 480 -0.66 -8.87 -14.75
CA LEU A 480 -0.72 -9.49 -16.08
C LEU A 480 -0.96 -8.48 -17.21
N ALA A 481 -1.80 -7.47 -17.00
CA ALA A 481 -1.99 -6.41 -18.00
C ALA A 481 -0.69 -5.64 -18.24
N ALA A 482 0.01 -5.23 -17.17
CA ALA A 482 1.31 -4.56 -17.25
C ALA A 482 2.33 -5.40 -18.05
N LEU A 483 2.46 -6.70 -17.75
CA LEU A 483 3.38 -7.61 -18.46
C LEU A 483 3.12 -7.77 -19.96
N PHE A 484 1.88 -7.52 -20.43
CA PHE A 484 1.46 -7.81 -21.80
C PHE A 484 0.97 -6.59 -22.60
N HIS A 485 0.79 -5.40 -22.00
CA HIS A 485 0.15 -4.25 -22.66
C HIS A 485 0.82 -3.89 -23.99
N ASP A 486 2.16 -3.89 -23.98
CA ASP A 486 3.02 -3.46 -25.09
C ASP A 486 3.64 -4.62 -25.89
N ILE A 487 3.33 -5.87 -25.55
CA ILE A 487 4.03 -7.06 -26.07
C ILE A 487 3.98 -7.18 -27.61
N ALA A 488 2.96 -6.59 -28.25
CA ALA A 488 2.83 -6.61 -29.71
C ALA A 488 3.67 -5.56 -30.44
N LYS A 489 4.28 -4.57 -29.75
CA LYS A 489 5.25 -3.64 -30.36
C LYS A 489 6.47 -4.38 -30.93
N LEU A 490 6.77 -5.59 -30.46
CA LEU A 490 7.72 -6.55 -31.08
C LEU A 490 7.48 -6.85 -32.57
N LYS A 491 6.29 -6.55 -33.11
CA LYS A 491 5.90 -6.82 -34.49
C LYS A 491 5.75 -5.57 -35.37
N ASN A 492 5.99 -4.37 -34.81
CA ASN A 492 5.75 -3.07 -35.48
C ASN A 492 4.34 -2.98 -36.11
N SER A 493 3.30 -3.31 -35.31
CA SER A 493 1.90 -3.25 -35.75
C SER A 493 1.23 -1.95 -35.27
N GLU A 494 0.54 -1.27 -36.18
CA GLU A 494 -0.24 -0.06 -35.89
C GLU A 494 -1.34 -0.29 -34.82
N ASN A 495 -1.79 -1.55 -34.64
CA ASN A 495 -2.84 -1.95 -33.68
C ASN A 495 -2.28 -2.91 -32.60
N HIS A 496 -1.16 -2.51 -31.98
CA HIS A 496 -0.47 -3.32 -30.96
C HIS A 496 -1.33 -3.61 -29.71
N ASP A 497 -2.26 -2.73 -29.34
CA ASP A 497 -3.23 -2.95 -28.26
C ASP A 497 -4.13 -4.18 -28.53
N ILE A 498 -4.76 -4.25 -29.71
CA ILE A 498 -5.63 -5.35 -30.12
C ILE A 498 -4.81 -6.64 -30.35
N GLU A 499 -3.58 -6.53 -30.87
CA GLU A 499 -2.69 -7.69 -31.03
C GLU A 499 -2.14 -8.23 -29.70
N GLY A 500 -1.82 -7.35 -28.75
CA GLY A 500 -1.35 -7.72 -27.40
C GLY A 500 -2.42 -8.53 -26.67
N ALA A 501 -3.69 -8.10 -26.75
CA ALA A 501 -4.81 -8.84 -26.18
C ALA A 501 -4.99 -10.24 -26.79
N LYS A 502 -4.73 -10.41 -28.09
CA LYS A 502 -4.73 -11.71 -28.77
C LYS A 502 -3.54 -12.59 -28.33
N ILE A 503 -2.35 -12.00 -28.17
CA ILE A 503 -1.15 -12.69 -27.66
C ILE A 503 -1.41 -13.20 -26.24
N PHE A 504 -1.82 -12.33 -25.32
CA PHE A 504 -2.18 -12.70 -23.96
C PHE A 504 -3.27 -13.79 -23.94
N SER A 505 -4.35 -13.64 -24.71
CA SER A 505 -5.43 -14.64 -24.77
C SER A 505 -4.95 -16.02 -25.22
N ASN A 506 -3.95 -16.09 -26.12
CA ASN A 506 -3.41 -17.36 -26.60
C ASN A 506 -2.37 -17.97 -25.64
N TRP A 507 -1.65 -17.15 -24.88
CA TRP A 507 -0.82 -17.60 -23.76
C TRP A 507 -1.72 -18.12 -22.61
N ALA A 508 -2.70 -17.34 -22.18
CA ALA A 508 -3.56 -17.62 -21.04
C ALA A 508 -4.38 -18.92 -21.19
N LYS A 509 -4.79 -19.29 -22.41
CA LYS A 509 -5.44 -20.59 -22.70
C LYS A 509 -4.56 -21.82 -22.35
N LYS A 510 -3.25 -21.64 -22.20
CA LYS A 510 -2.29 -22.68 -21.80
C LYS A 510 -2.01 -22.66 -20.29
N THR A 511 -2.75 -21.83 -19.54
CA THR A 511 -2.62 -21.64 -18.08
C THR A 511 -3.94 -21.98 -17.39
N ARG A 512 -3.94 -22.05 -16.05
CA ARG A 512 -5.14 -22.31 -15.24
C ARG A 512 -5.89 -21.04 -14.82
N LEU A 513 -5.78 -19.95 -15.59
CA LEU A 513 -6.53 -18.72 -15.35
C LEU A 513 -8.02 -18.91 -15.64
N ASP A 514 -8.87 -18.31 -14.81
CA ASP A 514 -10.32 -18.31 -15.03
C ASP A 514 -10.73 -17.35 -16.17
N GLN A 515 -11.88 -17.61 -16.80
CA GLN A 515 -12.33 -16.85 -17.96
C GLN A 515 -12.61 -15.37 -17.64
N ASN A 516 -12.97 -15.01 -16.40
CA ASN A 516 -13.21 -13.62 -16.03
C ASN A 516 -11.88 -12.84 -15.93
N THR A 517 -10.86 -13.43 -15.31
CA THR A 517 -9.49 -12.88 -15.31
C THR A 517 -8.97 -12.73 -16.74
N ILE A 518 -9.14 -13.74 -17.61
CA ILE A 518 -8.72 -13.64 -19.02
C ILE A 518 -9.43 -12.49 -19.74
N ASN A 519 -10.75 -12.38 -19.59
CA ASN A 519 -11.54 -11.33 -20.24
C ASN A 519 -11.13 -9.92 -19.79
N ASN A 520 -10.87 -9.73 -18.50
CA ASN A 520 -10.54 -8.42 -17.96
C ASN A 520 -9.11 -8.00 -18.32
N VAL A 521 -8.12 -8.91 -18.27
CA VAL A 521 -6.76 -8.60 -18.74
C VAL A 521 -6.75 -8.28 -20.24
N SER A 522 -7.43 -9.09 -21.07
CA SER A 522 -7.57 -8.81 -22.51
C SER A 522 -8.28 -7.49 -22.80
N PHE A 523 -9.31 -7.13 -22.02
CA PHE A 523 -9.98 -5.83 -22.12
C PHE A 523 -9.02 -4.68 -21.84
N ILE A 524 -8.24 -4.77 -20.75
CA ILE A 524 -7.29 -3.73 -20.36
C ILE A 524 -6.20 -3.56 -21.42
N ILE A 525 -5.59 -4.65 -21.90
CA ILE A 525 -4.56 -4.59 -22.94
C ILE A 525 -5.13 -3.97 -24.23
N ALA A 526 -6.33 -4.36 -24.65
CA ALA A 526 -6.98 -3.80 -25.84
C ALA A 526 -7.40 -2.32 -25.70
N ASN A 527 -7.37 -1.74 -24.49
CA ASN A 527 -7.86 -0.39 -24.22
C ASN A 527 -6.89 0.49 -23.41
N HIS A 528 -5.66 0.05 -23.14
CA HIS A 528 -4.74 0.74 -22.21
C HIS A 528 -4.45 2.20 -22.58
N LEU A 529 -4.43 2.51 -23.88
CA LEU A 529 -4.27 3.87 -24.42
C LEU A 529 -5.55 4.73 -24.35
N GLN A 530 -6.73 4.13 -24.19
CA GLN A 530 -8.01 4.83 -24.35
C GLN A 530 -8.24 5.87 -23.25
N MET A 531 -7.82 5.59 -22.01
CA MET A 531 -8.02 6.55 -20.91
C MET A 531 -7.11 7.77 -21.07
N VAL A 532 -5.85 7.58 -21.46
CA VAL A 532 -4.90 8.66 -21.75
C VAL A 532 -5.37 9.48 -22.96
N ARG A 533 -5.79 8.82 -24.05
CA ARG A 533 -6.33 9.49 -25.26
C ARG A 533 -7.60 10.30 -24.95
N THR A 534 -8.58 9.73 -24.24
CA THR A 534 -9.82 10.45 -23.89
C THR A 534 -9.54 11.58 -22.90
N SER A 535 -8.69 11.38 -21.89
CA SER A 535 -8.38 12.43 -20.91
C SER A 535 -7.64 13.63 -21.52
N ARG A 536 -6.89 13.43 -22.61
CA ARG A 536 -6.17 14.48 -23.35
C ARG A 536 -6.95 15.12 -24.50
N LEU A 537 -7.59 14.32 -25.36
CA LEU A 537 -8.13 14.81 -26.65
C LEU A 537 -9.65 15.10 -26.62
N ARG A 538 -10.40 14.49 -25.69
CA ARG A 538 -11.86 14.67 -25.60
C ARG A 538 -12.27 15.69 -24.53
N ASP A 539 -13.39 16.34 -24.76
CA ASP A 539 -13.97 17.35 -23.85
C ASP A 539 -14.66 16.66 -22.66
N LEU A 540 -14.03 16.71 -21.48
CA LEU A 540 -14.49 16.06 -20.24
C LEU A 540 -15.67 16.80 -19.55
N HIS A 541 -16.21 17.85 -20.17
CA HIS A 541 -17.42 18.53 -19.70
C HIS A 541 -18.67 18.11 -20.46
N ARG A 542 -18.54 17.31 -21.52
CA ARG A 542 -19.67 16.75 -22.27
C ARG A 542 -20.14 15.44 -21.66
N GLU A 543 -21.44 15.36 -21.39
CA GLU A 543 -22.05 14.12 -20.92
C GLU A 543 -21.85 12.99 -21.93
N GLU A 544 -21.92 13.27 -23.23
CA GLU A 544 -21.72 12.26 -24.28
C GLU A 544 -20.32 11.61 -24.20
N THR A 545 -19.27 12.39 -23.89
CA THR A 545 -17.89 11.85 -23.74
C THR A 545 -17.74 10.99 -22.48
N ILE A 546 -18.37 11.39 -21.37
CA ILE A 546 -18.33 10.62 -20.13
C ILE A 546 -19.18 9.34 -20.26
N GLU A 547 -20.33 9.41 -20.94
CA GLU A 547 -21.19 8.25 -21.24
C GLU A 547 -20.52 7.27 -22.21
N GLU A 548 -19.88 7.74 -23.30
CA GLU A 548 -19.10 6.90 -24.22
C GLU A 548 -17.99 6.12 -23.47
N PHE A 549 -17.24 6.81 -22.60
CA PHE A 549 -16.18 6.18 -21.83
C PHE A 549 -16.71 5.25 -20.71
N ALA A 550 -17.80 5.64 -20.04
CA ALA A 550 -18.46 4.80 -19.03
C ALA A 550 -19.03 3.51 -19.67
N GLN A 551 -19.60 3.59 -20.86
CA GLN A 551 -20.05 2.43 -21.63
C GLN A 551 -18.87 1.52 -22.03
N LEU A 552 -17.75 2.10 -22.47
CA LEU A 552 -16.54 1.36 -22.84
C LEU A 552 -16.01 0.51 -21.67
N VAL A 553 -15.86 1.10 -20.48
CA VAL A 553 -15.43 0.34 -19.28
C VAL A 553 -16.52 -0.56 -18.74
N SER A 554 -17.80 -0.23 -18.95
CA SER A 554 -19.02 -0.94 -18.55
C SER A 554 -19.26 -1.11 -17.03
N ASP A 555 -18.21 -1.21 -16.22
CA ASP A 555 -18.28 -1.41 -14.77
C ASP A 555 -17.15 -0.69 -14.01
N THR A 556 -17.31 -0.60 -12.69
CA THR A 556 -16.38 0.12 -11.81
C THR A 556 -15.04 -0.60 -11.61
N GLU A 557 -14.99 -1.92 -11.76
CA GLU A 557 -13.75 -2.69 -11.59
C GLU A 557 -12.83 -2.47 -12.79
N ARG A 558 -13.37 -2.51 -14.01
CA ARG A 558 -12.66 -2.15 -15.24
C ARG A 558 -12.21 -0.70 -15.24
N LEU A 559 -13.04 0.23 -14.77
CA LEU A 559 -12.65 1.63 -14.63
C LEU A 559 -11.44 1.82 -13.70
N LYS A 560 -11.44 1.19 -12.52
CA LYS A 560 -10.29 1.22 -11.59
C LYS A 560 -9.04 0.60 -12.22
N ASN A 561 -9.17 -0.58 -12.84
CA ASN A 561 -8.03 -1.27 -13.43
C ASN A 561 -7.41 -0.45 -14.57
N LEU A 562 -8.23 0.11 -15.46
CA LEU A 562 -7.76 0.94 -16.56
C LEU A 562 -7.12 2.24 -16.05
N TYR A 563 -7.70 2.88 -15.03
CA TYR A 563 -7.11 4.05 -14.37
C TYR A 563 -5.72 3.76 -13.78
N LEU A 564 -5.57 2.68 -13.01
CA LEU A 564 -4.30 2.32 -12.40
C LEU A 564 -3.23 1.91 -13.44
N ILE A 565 -3.61 1.23 -14.52
CA ILE A 565 -2.70 0.93 -15.64
C ILE A 565 -2.26 2.20 -16.35
N SER A 566 -3.17 3.09 -16.75
CA SER A 566 -2.81 4.34 -17.40
C SER A 566 -2.02 5.28 -16.48
N TYR A 567 -2.28 5.28 -15.17
CA TYR A 567 -1.47 6.03 -14.20
C TYR A 567 -0.05 5.45 -14.10
N ALA A 568 0.08 4.12 -13.98
CA ALA A 568 1.37 3.44 -13.90
C ALA A 568 2.22 3.65 -15.17
N ASP A 569 1.60 3.50 -16.35
CA ASP A 569 2.19 3.75 -17.67
C ASP A 569 2.84 5.15 -17.75
N LEU A 570 2.07 6.21 -17.43
CA LEU A 570 2.60 7.58 -17.42
C LEU A 570 3.77 7.80 -16.44
N TYR A 571 3.84 7.01 -15.36
CA TYR A 571 4.97 7.04 -14.43
C TYR A 571 6.16 6.16 -14.85
N SER A 572 5.98 5.19 -15.75
CA SER A 572 7.04 4.31 -16.25
C SER A 572 7.67 4.74 -17.58
N LEU A 573 7.22 5.84 -18.19
CA LEU A 573 7.85 6.40 -19.41
C LEU A 573 9.29 6.88 -19.14
N SER A 574 9.55 7.57 -18.04
CA SER A 574 10.86 8.20 -17.77
C SER A 574 11.20 8.22 -16.28
N LYS A 575 12.45 8.58 -15.93
CA LYS A 575 12.85 8.83 -14.54
C LYS A 575 12.28 10.14 -13.96
N LYS A 576 11.68 10.99 -14.80
CA LYS A 576 11.01 12.22 -14.37
C LYS A 576 9.58 11.90 -14.02
N LYS A 577 9.03 12.56 -13.00
CA LYS A 577 7.59 12.49 -12.72
C LYS A 577 6.81 13.01 -13.95
N PRO A 578 5.68 12.38 -14.32
CA PRO A 578 4.81 12.91 -15.35
C PRO A 578 4.30 14.30 -14.97
N SER A 579 3.88 15.08 -15.97
CA SER A 579 3.34 16.40 -15.74
C SER A 579 2.11 16.33 -14.82
N PRO A 580 2.00 17.16 -13.75
CA PRO A 580 0.88 17.09 -12.82
C PRO A 580 -0.49 17.29 -13.50
N ILE A 581 -0.53 18.02 -14.63
CA ILE A 581 -1.76 18.21 -15.42
C ILE A 581 -2.25 16.90 -16.05
N SER A 582 -1.35 16.01 -16.48
CA SER A 582 -1.70 14.71 -17.07
C SER A 582 -2.37 13.80 -16.04
N ILE A 583 -1.86 13.82 -14.80
CA ILE A 583 -2.43 13.09 -13.67
C ILE A 583 -3.78 13.70 -13.24
N TYR A 584 -3.90 15.03 -13.24
CA TYR A 584 -5.17 15.72 -12.99
C TYR A 584 -6.24 15.33 -14.03
N GLN A 585 -5.91 15.34 -15.32
CA GLN A 585 -6.83 14.98 -16.41
C GLN A 585 -7.29 13.51 -16.32
N LEU A 586 -6.39 12.58 -15.96
CA LEU A 586 -6.77 11.18 -15.69
C LEU A 586 -7.72 11.05 -14.49
N ASN A 587 -7.45 11.76 -13.38
CA ASN A 587 -8.27 11.71 -12.17
C ASN A 587 -9.67 12.34 -12.40
N GLU A 588 -9.74 13.42 -13.17
CA GLU A 588 -11.00 14.03 -13.64
C GLU A 588 -11.87 13.05 -14.43
N LEU A 589 -11.31 12.38 -15.45
CA LEU A 589 -12.02 11.37 -16.23
C LEU A 589 -12.47 10.20 -15.34
N PHE A 590 -11.60 9.70 -14.45
CA PHE A 590 -11.93 8.65 -13.50
C PHE A 590 -13.14 9.01 -12.62
N LYS A 591 -13.11 10.18 -11.97
CA LYS A 591 -14.16 10.63 -11.03
C LYS A 591 -15.48 10.89 -11.73
N LYS A 592 -15.47 11.50 -12.93
CA LYS A 592 -16.68 11.74 -13.73
C LYS A 592 -17.29 10.44 -14.24
N SER A 593 -16.50 9.51 -14.76
CA SER A 593 -16.99 8.20 -15.22
C SER A 593 -17.47 7.32 -14.08
N GLN A 594 -16.80 7.33 -12.93
CA GLN A 594 -17.26 6.61 -11.74
C GLN A 594 -18.61 7.15 -11.25
N SER A 595 -18.76 8.48 -11.23
CA SER A 595 -20.02 9.13 -10.88
C SER A 595 -21.15 8.80 -11.86
N ASN A 596 -20.85 8.69 -13.16
CA ASN A 596 -21.81 8.27 -14.18
C ASN A 596 -22.28 6.82 -13.97
N LEU A 597 -21.35 5.88 -13.76
CA LEU A 597 -21.65 4.46 -13.48
C LEU A 597 -22.47 4.24 -12.20
N LEU A 598 -22.35 5.14 -11.21
CA LEU A 598 -23.06 5.06 -9.93
C LEU A 598 -24.39 5.85 -9.90
N ARG A 599 -24.72 6.64 -10.93
CA ARG A 599 -25.96 7.42 -10.97
C ARG A 599 -27.17 6.49 -11.19
N PRO A 600 -28.20 6.51 -10.31
CA PRO A 600 -29.48 5.88 -10.63
C PRO A 600 -30.18 6.64 -11.77
N ALA A 601 -30.89 5.92 -12.64
CA ALA A 601 -31.42 6.42 -13.92
C ALA A 601 -32.56 7.46 -13.84
N SER A 602 -32.78 8.10 -12.69
CA SER A 602 -33.81 9.14 -12.52
C SER A 602 -33.29 10.51 -12.97
N LYS A 603 -33.77 10.99 -14.12
CA LYS A 603 -33.67 12.40 -14.53
C LYS A 603 -34.57 13.30 -13.66
N THR A 604 -34.19 13.51 -12.40
CA THR A 604 -34.74 14.60 -11.58
C THR A 604 -34.18 15.93 -12.07
N ASP A 605 -35.00 16.99 -12.02
CA ASP A 605 -34.64 18.31 -12.54
C ASP A 605 -33.58 18.99 -11.64
N PHE A 606 -32.32 18.70 -11.95
CA PHE A 606 -31.14 19.05 -11.14
C PHE A 606 -31.07 20.54 -10.80
N LYS A 607 -31.56 21.41 -11.71
CA LYS A 607 -31.55 22.88 -11.52
C LYS A 607 -32.31 23.30 -10.26
N ASP A 608 -33.40 22.64 -9.88
CA ASP A 608 -34.21 23.03 -8.71
C ASP A 608 -33.60 22.60 -7.37
N VAL A 609 -32.90 21.46 -7.34
CA VAL A 609 -32.13 21.03 -6.16
C VAL A 609 -30.91 21.93 -5.99
N PHE A 610 -30.21 22.23 -7.09
CA PHE A 610 -29.05 23.10 -7.12
C PHE A 610 -29.37 24.54 -6.65
N LYS A 611 -30.48 25.13 -7.15
CA LYS A 611 -30.99 26.45 -6.73
C LYS A 611 -31.33 26.55 -5.24
N LYS A 612 -31.53 25.44 -4.51
CA LYS A 612 -31.75 25.47 -3.05
C LYS A 612 -30.45 25.56 -2.25
N ASN A 613 -29.36 24.96 -2.72
CA ASN A 613 -28.12 24.86 -1.93
C ASN A 613 -27.22 26.10 -2.05
N ILE A 614 -27.06 26.68 -3.24
CA ILE A 614 -26.20 27.87 -3.46
C ILE A 614 -26.72 29.15 -2.75
N LYS A 615 -28.00 29.20 -2.36
CA LYS A 615 -28.66 30.38 -1.75
C LYS A 615 -28.09 30.87 -0.41
N LYS A 616 -27.11 30.17 0.19
CA LYS A 616 -26.43 30.58 1.43
C LYS A 616 -25.27 31.56 1.24
N ASN A 617 -24.61 31.58 0.08
CA ASN A 617 -23.26 32.17 -0.04
C ASN A 617 -23.15 33.41 -0.96
N LEU A 618 -24.24 33.91 -1.56
CA LEU A 618 -24.18 34.98 -2.57
C LEU A 618 -25.12 36.17 -2.26
N PRO A 619 -24.70 37.43 -2.56
CA PRO A 619 -25.36 38.63 -2.06
C PRO A 619 -26.63 39.07 -2.82
N ASN A 620 -26.78 38.77 -4.12
CA ASN A 620 -27.91 39.25 -4.94
C ASN A 620 -28.69 38.11 -5.60
N LYS A 621 -29.86 37.75 -5.05
CA LYS A 621 -30.50 36.45 -5.31
C LYS A 621 -31.24 36.31 -6.64
N ASP A 622 -31.83 37.39 -7.17
CA ASP A 622 -32.68 37.31 -8.37
C ASP A 622 -31.86 37.37 -9.66
N GLU A 623 -30.82 38.20 -9.68
CA GLU A 623 -29.88 38.34 -10.78
C GLU A 623 -29.09 37.05 -11.03
N ILE A 624 -28.75 36.32 -9.97
CA ILE A 624 -28.02 35.04 -10.05
C ILE A 624 -28.88 33.91 -10.60
N ASN A 625 -30.20 33.91 -10.36
CA ASN A 625 -31.11 32.93 -10.98
C ASN A 625 -31.08 33.06 -12.51
N LEU A 626 -31.06 34.29 -13.03
CA LEU A 626 -30.98 34.55 -14.47
C LEU A 626 -29.70 33.95 -15.09
N TYR A 627 -28.55 34.05 -14.41
CA TYR A 627 -27.31 33.42 -14.88
C TYR A 627 -27.38 31.89 -14.81
N ILE A 628 -27.86 31.30 -13.70
CA ILE A 628 -28.02 29.83 -13.55
C ILE A 628 -28.98 29.25 -14.60
N ASP A 629 -30.03 29.97 -14.96
CA ASP A 629 -30.98 29.53 -15.98
C ASP A 629 -30.38 29.52 -17.39
N ASN A 630 -29.45 30.45 -17.67
CA ASN A 630 -28.71 30.55 -18.95
C ASN A 630 -27.36 29.79 -18.96
N MET A 631 -26.96 29.15 -17.86
CA MET A 631 -25.82 28.23 -17.82
C MET A 631 -26.17 26.87 -18.47
N PRO A 632 -25.23 26.26 -19.22
CA PRO A 632 -25.35 24.88 -19.67
C PRO A 632 -25.62 23.92 -18.51
N ALA A 633 -26.50 22.94 -18.71
CA ALA A 633 -26.79 21.93 -17.68
C ALA A 633 -25.54 21.13 -17.30
N THR A 634 -24.69 20.83 -18.27
CA THR A 634 -23.40 20.15 -18.09
C THR A 634 -22.46 20.92 -17.15
N TYR A 635 -22.34 22.24 -17.31
CA TYR A 635 -21.53 23.09 -16.44
C TYR A 635 -22.02 23.03 -14.98
N LEU A 636 -23.33 23.11 -14.76
CA LEU A 636 -23.93 23.01 -13.42
C LEU A 636 -23.73 21.64 -12.76
N MET A 637 -23.63 20.57 -13.56
CA MET A 637 -23.46 19.19 -13.07
C MET A 637 -22.01 18.77 -12.86
N ASN A 638 -21.07 19.35 -13.62
CA ASN A 638 -19.67 18.91 -13.67
C ASN A 638 -18.69 19.81 -12.90
N ILE A 639 -19.10 21.02 -12.48
CA ILE A 639 -18.26 21.97 -11.73
C ILE A 639 -18.71 22.04 -10.26
N PRO A 640 -17.77 22.01 -9.28
CA PRO A 640 -18.08 22.16 -7.85
C PRO A 640 -18.87 23.45 -7.53
N GLN A 641 -19.76 23.38 -6.53
CA GLN A 641 -20.65 24.50 -6.18
C GLN A 641 -19.90 25.75 -5.72
N GLU A 642 -18.74 25.55 -5.10
CA GLU A 642 -17.82 26.59 -4.63
C GLU A 642 -17.22 27.36 -5.82
N ILE A 643 -16.82 26.65 -6.87
CA ILE A 643 -16.28 27.24 -8.10
C ILE A 643 -17.39 27.95 -8.89
N ILE A 644 -18.60 27.37 -8.96
CA ILE A 644 -19.76 28.03 -9.58
C ILE A 644 -20.12 29.32 -8.84
N ALA A 645 -20.06 29.34 -7.50
CA ALA A 645 -20.29 30.55 -6.71
C ALA A 645 -19.22 31.62 -6.97
N PHE A 646 -17.94 31.25 -7.07
CA PHE A 646 -16.85 32.15 -7.45
C PHE A 646 -17.01 32.71 -8.87
N HIS A 647 -17.40 31.88 -9.84
CA HIS A 647 -17.70 32.30 -11.21
C HIS A 647 -18.88 33.28 -11.27
N LEU A 648 -19.93 33.07 -10.48
CA LEU A 648 -21.07 33.98 -10.36
C LEU A 648 -20.68 35.34 -9.76
N ASP A 649 -19.78 35.36 -8.77
CA ASP A 649 -19.22 36.60 -8.21
C ASP A 649 -18.44 37.39 -9.27
N LEU A 650 -17.52 36.75 -10.01
CA LEU A 650 -16.82 37.39 -11.14
C LEU A 650 -17.79 37.95 -12.18
N ILE A 651 -18.83 37.20 -12.53
CA ILE A 651 -19.85 37.63 -13.50
C ILE A 651 -20.61 38.86 -13.00
N SER A 652 -20.99 38.90 -11.72
CA SER A 652 -21.71 40.04 -11.15
C SER A 652 -20.93 41.37 -11.27
N ARG A 653 -19.60 41.28 -11.27
CA ARG A 653 -18.68 42.43 -11.37
C ARG A 653 -18.47 42.93 -12.80
N LEU A 654 -18.82 42.15 -13.84
CA LEU A 654 -18.68 42.55 -15.26
C LEU A 654 -19.38 43.87 -15.59
N LYS A 655 -20.51 44.15 -14.92
CA LYS A 655 -21.27 45.40 -15.08
C LYS A 655 -20.48 46.65 -14.67
N ASN A 656 -19.56 46.51 -13.72
CA ASN A 656 -18.74 47.61 -13.22
C ASN A 656 -17.43 47.70 -14.00
N GLU A 657 -16.85 46.55 -14.36
CA GLU A 657 -15.59 46.47 -15.10
C GLU A 657 -15.51 45.16 -15.90
N THR A 658 -15.32 45.28 -17.22
CA THR A 658 -15.13 44.16 -18.15
C THR A 658 -13.77 44.27 -18.84
N PRO A 659 -13.00 43.17 -18.98
CA PRO A 659 -13.19 41.85 -18.38
C PRO A 659 -12.87 41.82 -16.88
N GLN A 660 -13.36 40.80 -16.18
CA GLN A 660 -12.83 40.40 -14.88
C GLN A 660 -11.78 39.32 -15.07
N VAL A 661 -10.60 39.49 -14.46
CA VAL A 661 -9.48 38.56 -14.55
C VAL A 661 -8.96 38.30 -13.15
N TYR A 662 -8.88 37.04 -12.75
CA TYR A 662 -8.38 36.60 -11.44
C TYR A 662 -7.24 35.61 -11.62
N PHE A 663 -6.18 35.76 -10.83
CA PHE A 663 -5.09 34.79 -10.69
C PHE A 663 -5.22 34.14 -9.32
N GLU A 664 -5.27 32.81 -9.28
CA GLU A 664 -5.34 32.05 -8.03
C GLU A 664 -3.95 31.88 -7.42
N GLU A 665 -3.83 32.09 -6.11
CA GLU A 665 -2.59 31.78 -5.38
C GLU A 665 -2.32 30.27 -5.44
N SER A 666 -1.08 29.89 -5.81
CA SER A 666 -0.78 28.55 -6.30
C SER A 666 -0.78 27.48 -5.19
N ILE A 667 -1.95 26.94 -4.86
CA ILE A 667 -2.16 25.86 -3.86
C ILE A 667 -1.24 24.66 -4.11
N ASN A 668 -1.05 24.27 -5.37
CA ASN A 668 -0.21 23.12 -5.77
C ASN A 668 1.23 23.47 -6.18
N LYS A 669 1.68 24.74 -6.05
CA LYS A 669 3.05 25.21 -6.36
C LYS A 669 3.63 25.01 -7.78
N ASP A 670 2.99 24.21 -8.64
CA ASP A 670 3.53 23.88 -9.97
C ASP A 670 3.02 24.82 -11.09
N PHE A 671 1.78 25.31 -10.98
CA PHE A 671 1.11 26.15 -11.99
C PHE A 671 0.38 27.33 -11.34
N SER A 672 0.07 28.37 -12.13
CA SER A 672 -0.95 29.37 -11.79
C SER A 672 -2.24 29.10 -12.57
N LYS A 673 -3.38 29.24 -11.91
CA LYS A 673 -4.69 29.24 -12.56
C LYS A 673 -5.16 30.68 -12.79
N VAL A 674 -5.65 30.96 -14.00
CA VAL A 674 -6.21 32.26 -14.39
C VAL A 674 -7.66 32.06 -14.80
N THR A 675 -8.59 32.73 -14.13
CA THR A 675 -10.01 32.73 -14.48
C THR A 675 -10.37 34.10 -15.08
N ILE A 676 -10.79 34.10 -16.35
CA ILE A 676 -11.15 35.30 -17.12
C ILE A 676 -12.65 35.25 -17.43
N ALA A 677 -13.45 36.12 -16.80
CA ALA A 677 -14.84 36.34 -17.17
C ALA A 677 -14.95 37.58 -18.06
N THR A 678 -15.70 37.48 -19.16
CA THR A 678 -15.92 38.59 -20.11
C THR A 678 -17.23 38.41 -20.87
N TYR A 679 -17.69 39.46 -21.54
CA TYR A 679 -18.65 39.30 -22.63
C TYR A 679 -17.95 38.73 -23.88
N GLU A 680 -18.70 37.99 -24.69
CA GLU A 680 -18.21 37.44 -25.95
C GLU A 680 -17.86 38.56 -26.94
N ILE A 681 -16.65 38.49 -27.49
CA ILE A 681 -16.15 39.37 -28.55
C ILE A 681 -15.55 38.52 -29.67
N GLU A 682 -15.54 39.07 -30.88
CA GLU A 682 -14.87 38.42 -32.02
C GLU A 682 -13.39 38.18 -31.72
N GLY A 683 -12.91 36.97 -31.98
CA GLY A 683 -11.51 36.58 -31.79
C GLY A 683 -11.05 36.43 -30.33
N LEU A 684 -11.98 36.30 -29.36
CA LEU A 684 -11.66 36.24 -27.92
C LEU A 684 -10.50 35.29 -27.57
N LEU A 685 -10.56 34.03 -28.03
CA LEU A 685 -9.55 33.02 -27.67
C LEU A 685 -8.14 33.37 -28.18
N TRP A 686 -8.03 33.81 -29.45
CA TRP A 686 -6.73 34.17 -30.02
C TRP A 686 -6.17 35.46 -29.42
N LYS A 687 -7.05 36.41 -29.04
CA LYS A 687 -6.64 37.62 -28.29
C LYS A 687 -6.09 37.28 -26.91
N ILE A 688 -6.72 36.36 -26.17
CA ILE A 688 -6.18 35.87 -24.89
C ILE A 688 -4.82 35.19 -25.10
N ALA A 689 -4.73 34.23 -26.03
CA ALA A 689 -3.48 33.52 -26.32
C ALA A 689 -2.35 34.48 -26.74
N ALA A 690 -2.66 35.53 -27.51
CA ALA A 690 -1.70 36.55 -27.91
C ALA A 690 -1.17 37.38 -26.71
N VAL A 691 -2.01 37.72 -25.73
CA VAL A 691 -1.55 38.42 -24.51
C VAL A 691 -0.65 37.51 -23.66
N PHE A 692 -0.98 36.23 -23.52
CA PHE A 692 -0.13 35.27 -22.80
C PHE A 692 1.23 35.12 -23.50
N TYR A 693 1.24 34.97 -24.83
CA TYR A 693 2.45 34.96 -25.64
C TYR A 693 3.28 36.25 -25.52
N ALA A 694 2.62 37.42 -25.45
CA ALA A 694 3.26 38.71 -25.24
C ALA A 694 4.07 38.80 -23.94
N HIS A 695 3.69 38.02 -22.91
CA HIS A 695 4.35 37.96 -21.61
C HIS A 695 5.26 36.74 -21.41
N ASN A 696 5.42 35.88 -22.42
CA ASN A 696 6.11 34.57 -22.30
C ASN A 696 5.44 33.63 -21.30
N LEU A 697 4.11 33.60 -21.29
CA LEU A 697 3.34 32.62 -20.55
C LEU A 697 3.04 31.39 -21.41
N ASP A 698 3.28 30.22 -20.85
CA ASP A 698 2.96 28.94 -21.47
C ASP A 698 1.56 28.51 -21.03
N ILE A 699 0.72 28.07 -21.96
CA ILE A 699 -0.65 27.62 -21.70
C ILE A 699 -0.65 26.09 -21.76
N HIS A 700 -0.79 25.44 -20.60
CA HIS A 700 -0.77 23.97 -20.51
C HIS A 700 -2.15 23.35 -20.73
N THR A 701 -3.19 24.07 -20.33
CA THR A 701 -4.60 23.70 -20.53
C THR A 701 -5.44 24.97 -20.47
N ALA A 702 -6.46 25.06 -21.32
CA ALA A 702 -7.48 26.09 -21.28
C ALA A 702 -8.87 25.45 -21.40
N GLU A 703 -9.81 25.89 -20.56
CA GLU A 703 -11.22 25.49 -20.57
C GLU A 703 -12.10 26.71 -20.81
N LEU A 704 -13.13 26.57 -21.65
CA LEU A 704 -14.01 27.66 -22.05
C LEU A 704 -15.47 27.30 -21.76
N TYR A 705 -16.14 28.13 -20.96
CA TYR A 705 -17.53 28.00 -20.57
C TYR A 705 -18.34 29.20 -21.10
N LYS A 706 -19.28 28.94 -22.02
CA LYS A 706 -20.12 29.97 -22.66
C LYS A 706 -21.56 29.91 -22.14
N PHE A 707 -22.08 31.03 -21.67
CA PHE A 707 -23.42 31.15 -21.08
C PHE A 707 -24.34 31.97 -21.99
N SER A 708 -25.57 31.48 -22.20
CA SER A 708 -26.54 31.96 -23.21
C SER A 708 -27.25 33.27 -22.86
N THR A 709 -26.55 34.17 -22.17
CA THR A 709 -27.05 35.49 -21.76
C THR A 709 -27.03 36.49 -22.93
N LYS A 710 -27.58 37.70 -22.71
CA LYS A 710 -27.55 38.81 -23.69
C LYS A 710 -26.93 40.06 -23.04
N PRO A 711 -25.73 40.51 -23.46
CA PRO A 711 -24.78 39.80 -24.34
C PRO A 711 -24.28 38.48 -23.73
N PRO A 712 -23.78 37.52 -24.54
CA PRO A 712 -23.26 36.25 -24.03
C PRO A 712 -22.05 36.47 -23.12
N VAL A 713 -21.96 35.68 -22.05
CA VAL A 713 -20.85 35.70 -21.11
C VAL A 713 -19.98 34.47 -21.35
N VAL A 714 -18.67 34.65 -21.30
CA VAL A 714 -17.67 33.59 -21.45
C VAL A 714 -16.74 33.62 -20.24
N ILE A 715 -16.53 32.46 -19.63
CA ILE A 715 -15.47 32.21 -18.64
C ILE A 715 -14.40 31.35 -19.31
N ASN A 716 -13.14 31.77 -19.22
CA ASN A 716 -11.99 30.97 -19.58
C ASN A 716 -11.20 30.65 -18.32
N GLU A 717 -10.91 29.38 -18.07
CA GLU A 717 -9.99 28.94 -17.02
C GLU A 717 -8.71 28.42 -17.67
N ILE A 718 -7.56 28.99 -17.31
CA ILE A 718 -6.28 28.74 -17.98
C ILE A 718 -5.22 28.37 -16.95
N TRP A 719 -4.60 27.21 -17.14
CA TRP A 719 -3.46 26.76 -16.36
C TRP A 719 -2.18 27.14 -17.08
N THR A 720 -1.35 27.95 -16.41
CA THR A 720 -0.22 28.62 -17.05
C THR A 720 1.02 28.67 -16.16
N THR A 721 2.19 28.74 -16.81
CA THR A 721 3.47 28.95 -16.16
C THR A 721 4.26 30.06 -16.82
N PHE A 722 5.17 30.66 -16.06
CA PHE A 722 6.29 31.44 -16.57
C PHE A 722 7.58 30.66 -16.32
N LYS A 723 8.24 30.19 -17.39
CA LYS A 723 9.49 29.40 -17.30
C LYS A 723 9.34 28.15 -16.41
N ASN A 724 8.29 27.36 -16.64
CA ASN A 724 7.96 26.14 -15.89
C ASN A 724 7.80 26.35 -14.37
N LYS A 725 7.32 27.53 -13.95
CA LYS A 725 6.97 27.89 -12.57
C LYS A 725 5.65 28.68 -12.54
N PRO A 726 4.96 28.76 -11.38
CA PRO A 726 3.85 29.69 -11.20
C PRO A 726 4.21 31.12 -11.60
N VAL A 727 3.23 31.84 -12.15
CA VAL A 727 3.38 33.21 -12.63
C VAL A 727 3.65 34.13 -11.43
N PRO A 728 4.79 34.86 -11.39
CA PRO A 728 5.07 35.81 -10.31
C PRO A 728 4.03 36.93 -10.27
N GLU A 729 3.71 37.42 -9.06
CA GLU A 729 2.64 38.40 -8.85
C GLU A 729 2.78 39.67 -9.70
N PHE A 730 3.99 40.22 -9.84
CA PHE A 730 4.25 41.39 -10.69
C PHE A 730 3.92 41.13 -12.18
N LEU A 731 4.12 39.90 -12.65
CA LEU A 731 3.82 39.50 -14.02
C LEU A 731 2.32 39.24 -14.18
N ALA A 732 1.69 38.59 -13.18
CA ALA A 732 0.24 38.41 -13.12
C ALA A 732 -0.49 39.76 -13.21
N GLN A 733 -0.07 40.77 -12.44
CA GLN A 733 -0.62 42.13 -12.50
C GLN A 733 -0.44 42.77 -13.90
N SER A 734 0.71 42.61 -14.56
CA SER A 734 0.93 43.12 -15.91
C SER A 734 0.06 42.41 -16.96
N VAL A 735 -0.10 41.09 -16.85
CA VAL A 735 -0.94 40.27 -17.73
C VAL A 735 -2.41 40.63 -17.52
N GLN A 736 -2.84 40.80 -16.28
CA GLN A 736 -4.19 41.24 -15.91
C GLN A 736 -4.53 42.59 -16.55
N LYS A 737 -3.60 43.55 -16.53
CA LYS A 737 -3.76 44.84 -17.20
C LYS A 737 -3.86 44.70 -18.72
N ASP A 738 -2.91 44.03 -19.37
CA ASP A 738 -2.91 43.90 -20.83
C ASP A 738 -4.11 43.09 -21.35
N LEU A 739 -4.60 42.10 -20.60
CA LEU A 739 -5.88 41.42 -20.86
C LEU A 739 -7.06 42.39 -20.77
N ARG A 740 -7.12 43.24 -19.73
CA ARG A 740 -8.18 44.25 -19.59
C ARG A 740 -8.18 45.23 -20.76
N ASP A 741 -7.02 45.81 -21.10
CA ASP A 741 -6.91 46.81 -22.17
C ASP A 741 -7.20 46.20 -23.56
N THR A 742 -6.76 44.96 -23.81
CA THR A 742 -7.01 44.25 -25.09
C THR A 742 -8.46 43.81 -25.25
N LEU A 743 -9.05 43.17 -24.23
CA LEU A 743 -10.41 42.63 -24.32
C LEU A 743 -11.50 43.71 -24.20
N SER A 744 -11.19 44.86 -23.59
CA SER A 744 -12.05 46.05 -23.64
C SER A 744 -11.83 46.92 -24.89
N LEU A 745 -11.03 46.45 -25.87
CA LEU A 745 -10.72 47.13 -27.14
C LEU A 745 -10.08 48.52 -27.00
N LYS A 746 -9.46 48.81 -25.83
CA LYS A 746 -8.70 50.06 -25.59
C LYS A 746 -7.32 50.04 -26.24
N ARG A 747 -6.83 48.87 -26.63
CA ARG A 747 -5.50 48.66 -27.19
C ARG A 747 -5.52 47.59 -28.28
N ASP A 748 -4.76 47.82 -29.36
CA ASP A 748 -4.54 46.82 -30.40
C ASP A 748 -3.52 45.77 -29.93
N ILE A 749 -3.89 44.50 -30.08
CA ILE A 749 -3.05 43.34 -29.79
C ILE A 749 -1.80 43.27 -30.69
N PHE A 750 -1.89 43.72 -31.95
CA PHE A 750 -0.73 43.80 -32.83
C PHE A 750 0.23 44.93 -32.42
N GLU A 751 -0.25 45.95 -31.70
CA GLU A 751 0.60 46.95 -31.08
C GLU A 751 1.30 46.39 -29.83
N LEU A 752 0.56 45.67 -28.96
CA LEU A 752 1.14 45.01 -27.78
C LEU A 752 2.26 44.03 -28.18
N LEU A 753 2.04 43.19 -29.19
CA LEU A 753 3.04 42.24 -29.67
C LEU A 753 4.31 42.95 -30.20
N ARG A 754 4.15 44.00 -31.01
CA ARG A 754 5.28 44.81 -31.49
C ARG A 754 6.05 45.49 -30.35
N GLN A 755 5.35 46.10 -29.39
CA GLN A 755 6.00 46.71 -28.22
C GLN A 755 6.74 45.70 -27.32
N LYS A 756 6.35 44.42 -27.35
CA LYS A 756 6.99 43.33 -26.61
C LYS A 756 8.04 42.57 -27.44
N ASN A 757 8.37 43.04 -28.65
CA ASN A 757 9.26 42.39 -29.62
C ASN A 757 8.87 40.93 -29.89
N LYS A 758 7.62 40.72 -30.30
CA LYS A 758 7.03 39.39 -30.54
C LYS A 758 6.69 39.17 -32.00
N ASP A 759 7.60 38.48 -32.68
CA ASP A 759 7.37 37.86 -33.98
C ASP A 759 7.34 36.33 -33.82
N ILE A 760 6.45 35.66 -34.56
CA ILE A 760 6.36 34.19 -34.56
C ILE A 760 6.98 33.65 -35.84
N GLU A 761 7.96 32.76 -35.68
CA GLU A 761 8.60 32.07 -36.79
C GLU A 761 7.77 30.84 -37.23
N PHE A 762 7.25 30.90 -38.45
CA PHE A 762 6.57 29.81 -39.15
C PHE A 762 7.33 29.45 -40.44
N PRO A 763 7.28 28.19 -40.91
CA PRO A 763 6.40 27.11 -40.43
C PRO A 763 6.90 26.39 -39.16
N VAL A 764 5.97 25.70 -38.49
CA VAL A 764 6.27 24.71 -37.44
C VAL A 764 6.28 23.29 -38.02
N LYS A 765 6.99 22.36 -37.37
CA LYS A 765 6.92 20.96 -37.79
C LYS A 765 5.58 20.35 -37.37
N LEU A 766 4.68 20.15 -38.32
CA LEU A 766 3.47 19.36 -38.13
C LEU A 766 3.80 17.85 -38.14
N PHE A 767 3.23 17.13 -37.18
CA PHE A 767 3.30 15.66 -37.10
C PHE A 767 2.01 15.01 -37.62
N ASN A 768 0.85 15.59 -37.30
CA ASN A 768 -0.45 15.13 -37.82
C ASN A 768 -1.49 16.26 -37.81
N VAL A 769 -2.45 16.24 -38.73
CA VAL A 769 -3.62 17.14 -38.73
C VAL A 769 -4.86 16.37 -39.21
N ASN A 770 -5.85 16.19 -38.34
CA ASN A 770 -7.09 15.44 -38.65
C ASN A 770 -8.32 16.37 -38.68
N CYS A 771 -9.32 16.04 -39.50
CA CYS A 771 -10.64 16.66 -39.47
C CYS A 771 -11.70 15.59 -39.19
N LEU A 772 -12.21 15.55 -37.96
CA LEU A 772 -13.02 14.47 -37.41
C LEU A 772 -14.45 14.93 -37.18
N ASN A 773 -15.36 14.39 -38.00
CA ASN A 773 -16.77 14.80 -38.03
C ASN A 773 -17.71 13.87 -37.24
N ASN A 774 -17.17 12.80 -36.67
CA ASN A 774 -17.87 11.79 -35.86
C ASN A 774 -17.78 12.04 -34.34
N ILE A 775 -16.80 12.82 -33.86
CA ILE A 775 -16.54 13.03 -32.42
C ILE A 775 -17.63 13.84 -31.69
N SER A 776 -18.25 14.82 -32.36
CA SER A 776 -19.24 15.71 -31.77
C SER A 776 -20.47 15.74 -32.67
N PRO A 777 -21.72 15.62 -32.15
CA PRO A 777 -22.90 15.74 -33.01
C PRO A 777 -23.06 17.14 -33.60
N LYS A 778 -22.58 18.18 -32.90
CA LYS A 778 -22.83 19.61 -33.20
C LYS A 778 -21.64 20.38 -33.80
N SER A 779 -20.45 19.77 -33.86
CA SER A 779 -19.21 20.46 -34.26
C SER A 779 -18.32 19.51 -35.03
N THR A 780 -17.51 20.05 -35.94
CA THR A 780 -16.38 19.31 -36.53
C THR A 780 -15.17 19.50 -35.62
N VAL A 781 -14.36 18.47 -35.39
CA VAL A 781 -13.14 18.58 -34.59
C VAL A 781 -11.93 18.63 -35.51
N ILE A 782 -11.08 19.63 -35.34
CA ILE A 782 -9.76 19.67 -35.97
C ILE A 782 -8.72 19.34 -34.89
N GLU A 783 -8.03 18.22 -35.04
CA GLU A 783 -6.91 17.84 -34.19
C GLU A 783 -5.61 18.23 -34.88
N ILE A 784 -4.71 18.89 -34.15
CA ILE A 784 -3.41 19.35 -34.65
C ILE A 784 -2.34 18.81 -33.70
N ILE A 785 -1.40 18.02 -34.23
CA ILE A 785 -0.20 17.57 -33.53
C ILE A 785 1.00 18.26 -34.18
N ALA A 786 1.68 19.12 -33.43
CA ALA A 786 2.77 19.97 -33.92
C ALA A 786 3.94 20.04 -32.93
N GLU A 787 5.11 20.47 -33.39
CA GLU A 787 6.20 20.92 -32.52
C GLU A 787 5.73 22.11 -31.67
N ASP A 788 5.82 22.00 -30.33
CA ASP A 788 5.39 23.09 -29.45
C ASP A 788 6.36 24.27 -29.55
N ARG A 789 5.81 25.46 -29.79
CA ARG A 789 6.56 26.73 -29.84
C ARG A 789 5.74 27.83 -29.20
N HIS A 790 6.41 28.73 -28.47
CA HIS A 790 5.75 29.90 -27.89
C HIS A 790 4.99 30.69 -28.97
N GLY A 791 3.69 30.88 -28.78
CA GLY A 791 2.82 31.58 -29.72
C GLY A 791 2.08 30.69 -30.72
N LEU A 792 2.36 29.38 -30.75
CA LEU A 792 1.66 28.41 -31.61
C LEU A 792 0.14 28.49 -31.42
N LEU A 793 -0.37 28.37 -30.19
CA LEU A 793 -1.81 28.44 -29.90
C LEU A 793 -2.46 29.73 -30.43
N TYR A 794 -1.79 30.88 -30.27
CA TYR A 794 -2.24 32.15 -30.83
C TYR A 794 -2.33 32.06 -32.37
N ARG A 795 -1.33 31.51 -33.05
CA ARG A 795 -1.39 31.31 -34.49
C ARG A 795 -2.50 30.36 -34.91
N LEU A 796 -2.61 29.17 -34.29
CA LEU A 796 -3.64 28.17 -34.63
C LEU A 796 -5.04 28.81 -34.54
N THR A 797 -5.33 29.47 -33.42
CA THR A 797 -6.62 30.10 -33.17
C THR A 797 -6.86 31.35 -34.05
N GLN A 798 -5.83 32.13 -34.37
CA GLN A 798 -5.89 33.22 -35.36
C GLN A 798 -6.17 32.68 -36.77
N THR A 799 -5.45 31.66 -37.22
CA THR A 799 -5.61 31.05 -38.55
C THR A 799 -7.02 30.51 -38.72
N LEU A 800 -7.52 29.71 -37.75
CA LEU A 800 -8.90 29.21 -37.75
C LEU A 800 -9.92 30.36 -37.82
N SER A 801 -9.76 31.41 -37.01
CA SER A 801 -10.63 32.59 -37.04
C SER A 801 -10.58 33.32 -38.39
N SER A 802 -9.41 33.47 -39.00
CA SER A 802 -9.24 34.13 -40.30
C SER A 802 -9.83 33.34 -41.48
N LEU A 803 -9.98 32.02 -41.30
CA LEU A 803 -10.64 31.12 -42.24
C LEU A 803 -12.18 31.07 -42.05
N GLY A 804 -12.75 31.91 -41.18
CA GLY A 804 -14.19 31.95 -40.91
C GLY A 804 -14.70 30.78 -40.04
N LEU A 805 -13.80 30.10 -39.32
CA LEU A 805 -14.14 28.96 -38.46
C LEU A 805 -14.31 29.44 -37.00
N TYR A 806 -15.51 29.22 -36.46
CA TYR A 806 -15.87 29.60 -35.10
C TYR A 806 -15.54 28.47 -34.13
N ILE A 807 -14.60 28.71 -33.22
CA ILE A 807 -14.21 27.76 -32.17
C ILE A 807 -15.27 27.79 -31.06
N GLN A 808 -16.02 26.70 -30.92
CA GLN A 808 -17.03 26.51 -29.87
C GLN A 808 -16.41 26.00 -28.57
N THR A 809 -15.38 25.16 -28.71
CA THR A 809 -14.58 24.62 -27.60
C THR A 809 -13.18 24.33 -28.14
N ALA A 810 -12.15 24.50 -27.33
CA ALA A 810 -10.81 24.02 -27.64
C ALA A 810 -10.30 23.23 -26.45
N LYS A 811 -9.58 22.14 -26.72
CA LYS A 811 -8.79 21.44 -25.72
C LYS A 811 -7.33 21.53 -26.12
N ILE A 812 -6.57 22.26 -25.33
CA ILE A 812 -5.16 22.56 -25.56
C ILE A 812 -4.36 21.69 -24.62
N SER A 813 -3.38 20.96 -25.15
CA SER A 813 -2.48 20.15 -24.33
C SER A 813 -1.08 20.08 -24.93
N THR A 814 -0.07 20.42 -24.13
CA THR A 814 1.32 20.12 -24.48
C THR A 814 1.66 18.71 -23.99
N TRP A 815 2.02 17.83 -24.92
CA TRP A 815 2.58 16.52 -24.62
C TRP A 815 4.04 16.48 -25.08
N GLU A 816 4.96 16.54 -24.11
CA GLU A 816 6.39 16.24 -24.31
C GLU A 816 7.09 17.09 -25.38
N GLY A 817 6.78 18.39 -25.39
CA GLY A 817 7.31 19.35 -26.37
C GLY A 817 6.61 19.30 -27.73
N ARG A 818 5.48 18.59 -27.82
CA ARG A 818 4.51 18.70 -28.92
C ARG A 818 3.24 19.34 -28.41
N ALA A 819 2.65 20.22 -29.20
CA ALA A 819 1.28 20.67 -28.98
C ALA A 819 0.33 19.65 -29.61
N GLU A 820 -0.64 19.20 -28.82
CA GLU A 820 -1.75 18.34 -29.23
C GLU A 820 -3.05 19.06 -28.90
N ASP A 821 -3.55 19.80 -29.90
CA ASP A 821 -4.68 20.71 -29.75
C ASP A 821 -5.89 20.20 -30.55
N ALA A 822 -7.04 20.11 -29.89
CA ALA A 822 -8.31 19.71 -30.48
C ALA A 822 -9.32 20.87 -30.47
N PHE A 823 -9.64 21.40 -31.66
CA PHE A 823 -10.54 22.53 -31.86
C PHE A 823 -11.92 22.05 -32.34
N TYR A 824 -12.95 22.22 -31.52
CA TYR A 824 -14.34 21.94 -31.85
C TYR A 824 -14.92 23.17 -32.54
N ILE A 825 -15.03 23.11 -33.87
CA ILE A 825 -15.38 24.24 -34.73
C ILE A 825 -16.76 24.09 -35.39
N THR A 826 -17.30 25.22 -35.81
CA THR A 826 -18.44 25.33 -36.73
C THR A 826 -18.17 26.42 -37.77
N LYS A 827 -18.81 26.33 -38.93
CA LYS A 827 -18.92 27.48 -39.86
C LYS A 827 -20.04 28.43 -39.44
N GLU A 828 -20.25 29.48 -40.23
CA GLU A 828 -21.40 30.38 -40.09
C GLU A 828 -22.72 29.61 -39.90
N ASN A 829 -23.63 30.17 -39.09
CA ASN A 829 -24.88 29.53 -38.64
C ASN A 829 -24.72 28.27 -37.76
N ASN A 830 -23.57 28.08 -37.10
CA ASN A 830 -23.28 26.96 -36.18
C ASN A 830 -23.39 25.56 -36.84
N LEU A 831 -23.10 25.46 -38.13
CA LEU A 831 -23.11 24.20 -38.87
C LEU A 831 -21.74 23.51 -38.84
N LYS A 832 -21.73 22.19 -39.00
CA LYS A 832 -20.53 21.40 -39.28
C LYS A 832 -19.95 21.68 -40.66
N LEU A 833 -18.67 21.35 -40.83
CA LEU A 833 -18.07 21.18 -42.16
C LEU A 833 -18.61 19.91 -42.82
N SER A 834 -18.69 19.90 -44.14
CA SER A 834 -18.82 18.68 -44.95
C SER A 834 -17.46 17.96 -45.06
N GLU A 835 -17.47 16.74 -45.57
CA GLU A 835 -16.23 15.96 -45.79
C GLU A 835 -15.31 16.61 -46.82
N GLN A 836 -15.88 17.26 -47.85
CA GLN A 836 -15.13 18.06 -48.83
C GLN A 836 -14.56 19.34 -48.21
N GLU A 837 -15.36 20.06 -47.42
CA GLU A 837 -14.91 21.25 -46.69
C GLU A 837 -13.75 20.90 -45.73
N CYS A 838 -13.83 19.77 -45.02
CA CYS A 838 -12.74 19.26 -44.19
C CYS A 838 -11.40 19.17 -44.96
N GLN A 839 -11.39 18.53 -46.13
CA GLN A 839 -10.16 18.40 -46.94
C GLN A 839 -9.62 19.74 -47.44
N GLU A 840 -10.49 20.70 -47.73
CA GLU A 840 -10.08 22.04 -48.16
C GLU A 840 -9.48 22.86 -47.00
N TYR A 841 -10.15 22.88 -45.84
CA TYR A 841 -9.66 23.60 -44.65
C TYR A 841 -8.36 22.98 -44.11
N LEU A 842 -8.20 21.66 -44.13
CA LEU A 842 -6.93 21.00 -43.75
C LEU A 842 -5.75 21.54 -44.59
N LYS A 843 -5.90 21.66 -45.92
CA LYS A 843 -4.86 22.21 -46.79
C LYS A 843 -4.54 23.68 -46.49
N LYS A 844 -5.55 24.50 -46.17
CA LYS A 844 -5.35 25.91 -45.79
C LYS A 844 -4.65 26.05 -44.44
N ILE A 845 -5.01 25.21 -43.46
CA ILE A 845 -4.38 25.17 -42.13
C ILE A 845 -2.89 24.82 -42.27
N VAL A 846 -2.57 23.73 -42.98
CA VAL A 846 -1.18 23.29 -43.26
C VAL A 846 -0.37 24.29 -44.11
N TYR A 847 -1.02 25.24 -44.79
CA TYR A 847 -0.34 26.30 -45.54
C TYR A 847 0.00 27.54 -44.69
N HIS A 848 -0.73 27.79 -43.60
CA HIS A 848 -0.61 29.00 -42.78
C HIS A 848 0.18 28.81 -41.46
N ILE A 849 0.58 27.57 -41.18
CA ILE A 849 1.19 27.05 -39.94
C ILE A 849 2.36 26.13 -40.34
#